data_AF-A0A6H0CL25-F1
#
_entry.id   AF-A0A6H0CL25-F1
#
_cell.length_a   1.000
_cell.length_b   1.000
_cell.length_c   1.000
_cell.angle_alpha   90.00
_cell.angle_beta   90.00
_cell.angle_gamma   90.00
#
_symmetry.space_group_name_H-M   'P 1'
#
loop_
_entity.id
_entity.type
_entity.pdbx_description
1 polymer ?
#
loop_
_entity_poly.entity_id
_entity_poly.type
_entity_poly.pdbx_seq_one_letter_code
_entity_poly.pdbx_strand_id
1 'polypeptide(L)'
;MAVVDTRLVQTAVIGTKDSDQPVILPEEPHNLDRFRRHFHGKRFWCGTLLGGCGGELMTKRYETKVCHFAHYPDHTGTAPVCDRVANGVDSADHLFIKRDLTAWLKAQGIRVQAKLRNLGTSPGDAVDLWLPKTRHRMRFQLCPQDYRTWYRAEQELSTPCEQMDWVFSSEGPISANMVQRQGYALRVKCETHGSDRRVLIGVERADRPVVWSALDDCRLTPDGLVTPVLEELLGDDSAIQRGKGAWLRPATFPLRADQIVFAIDAKVPAPKHSPLAAEGRYIITADVKPAGSRIIRAHVSLPNDVPMPTEQHVYRLYGVARLLLTDPDPRDGVQWAVRADGVVQLGGIEAERTGLWRPGIALAQRVGRASDVPVPAQRTAMEQDTAVYGRVGSTQSSSGAAPTRPDPEMVVRVRKALEDFAKRRTPTTWSTLGAVAKLNLMRLSPAERRDLLIAVDRPVTPDKPVLSALVRDSGGRPLPDMTTIIRELGIHAPADDITLRLWCDREKDRAYHAHSTSRIRMIPARLAIGADGQPAKPPAVSRPKGRPTTPDSRRPKTLEGGLQQLISAMARGQELLRVTSGPDHTRLSKAMKKARARLDAHYAAKTKGTTYADQLNSHSGSLSHHAQLLLRAIRTTEDHFTLEPVPEAKTPEPAQPASPRVVAEHAPSAQPTEAAVHKSPKDVAAEQFESLVEQFREAQRVLDVDRAEEIYRMAGPLHRTQLSPAAQHRNQAIVAEMRTWVGVQQPNRSSALLKRCRRLIHQMREEKDTISTDGLAALLAEAKALSERVTLSDSERKDLAKWQRHLQARREAEQLTSDSDPSKDEPVTEGRLSRSQVLHLASVVRPLLEQTARGQSLTTWSDLRRRLGESVLPRLHPDDQGEVLVAVDRGTPADEPLLSSLIVVGDSEIHPLYRHVAFSLDRDVSLSDTTLRSEWAVDVLRLRALWKHR
;
A
#
# COMPACT_ATOMS: atom_id res chain seq x y z
N MET A 1 3.08 -6.36 -42.41
CA MET A 1 3.91 -6.93 -41.33
C MET A 1 3.06 -7.97 -40.61
N ALA A 2 3.63 -9.14 -40.25
CA ALA A 2 2.88 -10.17 -39.54
C ALA A 2 2.75 -9.82 -38.05
N VAL A 3 1.60 -10.13 -37.43
CA VAL A 3 1.40 -9.96 -35.99
C VAL A 3 2.06 -11.14 -35.27
N VAL A 4 3.15 -10.88 -34.55
CA VAL A 4 3.89 -11.90 -33.77
C VAL A 4 3.00 -12.43 -32.64
N ASP A 5 2.95 -13.77 -32.45
CA ASP A 5 2.17 -14.39 -31.38
C ASP A 5 2.89 -14.27 -30.04
N THR A 6 2.57 -13.20 -29.30
CA THR A 6 3.17 -12.83 -28.00
C THR A 6 2.90 -13.82 -26.86
N ARG A 7 2.19 -14.93 -27.11
CA ARG A 7 1.98 -16.01 -26.13
C ARG A 7 3.13 -17.00 -26.03
N LEU A 8 4.07 -16.97 -26.97
CA LEU A 8 5.17 -17.92 -27.06
C LEU A 8 6.38 -17.45 -26.24
N VAL A 9 6.99 -18.33 -25.46
CA VAL A 9 8.08 -17.97 -24.52
C VAL A 9 9.37 -17.68 -25.30
N GLN A 10 9.76 -16.42 -25.39
CA GLN A 10 10.97 -16.01 -26.12
C GLN A 10 12.23 -15.87 -25.26
N THR A 11 12.12 -15.84 -23.93
CA THR A 11 13.27 -15.65 -23.04
C THR A 11 13.39 -16.71 -21.96
N ALA A 12 14.63 -17.08 -21.67
CA ALA A 12 15.02 -18.07 -20.67
C ALA A 12 16.24 -17.56 -19.87
N VAL A 13 16.68 -18.33 -18.86
CA VAL A 13 17.97 -18.13 -18.20
C VAL A 13 18.87 -19.36 -18.37
N ILE A 14 20.19 -19.14 -18.43
CA ILE A 14 21.19 -20.19 -18.67
C ILE A 14 21.73 -20.76 -17.35
N GLY A 15 21.89 -22.08 -17.29
CA GLY A 15 22.62 -22.77 -16.23
C GLY A 15 21.72 -23.33 -15.14
N THR A 16 21.06 -22.47 -14.37
CA THR A 16 20.09 -22.87 -13.32
C THR A 16 18.83 -22.00 -13.38
N LYS A 17 17.73 -22.49 -12.80
CA LYS A 17 16.45 -21.76 -12.73
C LYS A 17 16.50 -20.41 -11.98
N ASP A 18 17.49 -20.21 -11.11
CA ASP A 18 17.67 -19.00 -10.30
C ASP A 18 18.83 -18.13 -10.82
N SER A 19 19.31 -18.42 -12.04
CA SER A 19 20.39 -17.69 -12.73
C SER A 19 19.95 -16.31 -13.19
N ASP A 20 20.88 -15.35 -13.15
CA ASP A 20 20.69 -13.99 -13.64
C ASP A 20 21.26 -13.76 -15.05
N GLN A 21 21.64 -14.84 -15.76
CA GLN A 21 22.16 -14.82 -17.13
C GLN A 21 21.00 -15.03 -18.12
N PRO A 22 20.44 -13.96 -18.73
CA PRO A 22 19.32 -14.07 -19.65
C PRO A 22 19.77 -14.61 -21.00
N VAL A 23 18.81 -15.14 -21.73
CA VAL A 23 18.97 -15.45 -23.15
C VAL A 23 17.64 -15.28 -23.88
N ILE A 24 17.70 -14.70 -25.08
CA ILE A 24 16.59 -14.54 -26.01
C ILE A 24 16.73 -15.58 -27.12
N LEU A 25 15.62 -16.23 -27.51
CA LEU A 25 15.63 -17.11 -28.66
C LEU A 25 15.41 -16.30 -29.95
N PRO A 26 16.18 -16.55 -31.02
CA PRO A 26 15.84 -16.00 -32.32
C PRO A 26 14.54 -16.59 -32.85
N GLU A 27 13.66 -15.73 -33.36
CA GLU A 27 12.36 -16.11 -33.92
C GLU A 27 12.48 -16.94 -35.21
N GLU A 28 13.56 -16.71 -35.98
CA GLU A 28 13.81 -17.34 -37.27
C GLU A 28 14.59 -18.68 -37.14
N PRO A 29 14.22 -19.73 -37.91
CA PRO A 29 14.85 -21.05 -37.79
C PRO A 29 16.35 -21.07 -38.10
N HIS A 30 16.83 -20.31 -39.10
CA HIS A 30 18.27 -20.27 -39.42
C HIS A 30 19.08 -19.66 -38.26
N ASN A 31 18.57 -18.59 -37.65
CA ASN A 31 19.20 -17.96 -36.50
C ASN A 31 19.09 -18.85 -35.24
N LEU A 32 18.02 -19.64 -35.08
CA LEU A 32 17.96 -20.69 -34.06
C LEU A 32 19.01 -21.78 -34.26
N ASP A 33 19.31 -22.20 -35.50
CA ASP A 33 20.33 -23.21 -35.76
C ASP A 33 21.77 -22.65 -35.62
N ARG A 34 21.95 -21.32 -35.69
CA ARG A 34 23.18 -20.64 -35.20
C ARG A 34 23.23 -20.59 -33.67
N PHE A 35 22.13 -20.23 -33.02
CA PHE A 35 21.97 -20.17 -31.56
C PHE A 35 22.29 -21.52 -30.88
N ARG A 36 21.75 -22.62 -31.40
CA ARG A 36 21.96 -23.98 -30.89
C ARG A 36 23.43 -24.41 -30.95
N ARG A 37 24.18 -23.95 -31.97
CA ARG A 37 25.64 -24.17 -32.06
C ARG A 37 26.40 -23.32 -31.04
N HIS A 38 26.02 -22.06 -30.86
CA HIS A 38 26.68 -21.15 -29.90
C HIS A 38 26.47 -21.59 -28.44
N PHE A 39 25.25 -22.01 -28.08
CA PHE A 39 24.90 -22.48 -26.73
C PHE A 39 24.94 -24.01 -26.59
N HIS A 40 25.78 -24.69 -27.38
CA HIS A 40 25.92 -26.15 -27.32
C HIS A 40 26.30 -26.62 -25.89
N GLY A 41 25.62 -27.66 -25.40
CA GLY A 41 25.79 -28.18 -24.04
C GLY A 41 25.28 -27.29 -22.90
N LYS A 42 24.59 -26.18 -23.19
CA LYS A 42 23.93 -25.35 -22.16
C LYS A 42 22.48 -25.80 -21.93
N ARG A 43 22.02 -25.67 -20.68
CA ARG A 43 20.63 -25.92 -20.26
C ARG A 43 19.90 -24.59 -20.05
N PHE A 44 18.66 -24.52 -20.49
CA PHE A 44 17.80 -23.33 -20.44
C PHE A 44 16.67 -23.53 -19.45
N TRP A 45 16.31 -22.49 -18.70
CA TRP A 45 15.29 -22.57 -17.66
C TRP A 45 14.27 -21.44 -17.75
N CYS A 46 13.02 -21.74 -17.40
CA CYS A 46 11.96 -20.76 -17.21
C CYS A 46 12.20 -20.01 -15.89
N GLY A 47 13.18 -19.09 -15.91
CA GLY A 47 13.84 -18.59 -14.71
C GLY A 47 12.89 -17.95 -13.70
N THR A 48 13.15 -18.18 -12.41
CA THR A 48 12.38 -17.58 -11.30
C THR A 48 12.50 -16.06 -11.31
N LEU A 49 13.66 -15.53 -11.71
CA LEU A 49 13.89 -14.10 -11.94
C LEU A 49 13.12 -13.54 -13.15
N LEU A 50 12.60 -14.37 -14.06
CA LEU A 50 11.70 -13.97 -15.16
C LEU A 50 10.21 -14.06 -14.76
N GLY A 51 9.90 -14.38 -13.50
CA GLY A 51 8.54 -14.78 -13.09
C GLY A 51 8.13 -16.17 -13.61
N GLY A 52 9.09 -16.99 -14.05
CA GLY A 52 8.87 -18.35 -14.51
C GLY A 52 8.78 -19.39 -13.38
N CYS A 53 8.21 -20.56 -13.70
CA CYS A 53 8.02 -21.65 -12.74
C CYS A 53 9.32 -22.39 -12.32
N GLY A 54 10.45 -22.07 -12.93
CA GLY A 54 11.73 -22.73 -12.71
C GLY A 54 11.88 -24.09 -13.42
N GLY A 55 10.96 -24.48 -14.30
CA GLY A 55 11.06 -25.67 -15.13
C GLY A 55 12.13 -25.53 -16.23
N GLU A 56 12.61 -26.66 -16.74
CA GLU A 56 13.58 -26.69 -17.85
C GLU A 56 12.89 -26.43 -19.21
N LEU A 57 13.60 -25.77 -20.12
CA LEU A 57 13.11 -25.36 -21.44
C LEU A 57 13.91 -26.02 -22.57
N MET A 58 13.19 -26.58 -23.54
CA MET A 58 13.71 -27.00 -24.84
C MET A 58 13.48 -25.91 -25.90
N THR A 59 14.31 -25.88 -26.95
CA THR A 59 14.10 -24.99 -28.11
C THR A 59 13.25 -25.66 -29.18
N LYS A 60 12.11 -25.06 -29.54
CA LYS A 60 11.26 -25.51 -30.65
C LYS A 60 11.60 -24.71 -31.91
N ARG A 61 12.04 -25.42 -32.95
CA ARG A 61 12.26 -24.88 -34.29
C ARG A 61 11.00 -25.04 -35.12
N TYR A 62 10.59 -23.99 -35.83
CA TYR A 62 9.49 -23.97 -36.77
C TYR A 62 9.90 -23.18 -38.02
N GLU A 63 9.30 -23.51 -39.17
CA GLU A 63 9.54 -22.81 -40.45
C GLU A 63 8.32 -21.98 -40.88
N THR A 64 7.14 -22.34 -40.38
CA THR A 64 5.85 -21.66 -40.64
C THR A 64 5.32 -20.88 -39.42
N LYS A 65 6.08 -20.84 -38.32
CA LYS A 65 5.74 -20.20 -37.05
C LYS A 65 6.99 -19.66 -36.37
N VAL A 66 6.81 -18.75 -35.43
CA VAL A 66 7.87 -18.19 -34.58
C VAL A 66 8.54 -19.31 -33.76
N CYS A 67 9.87 -19.44 -33.87
CA CYS A 67 10.64 -20.31 -32.98
C CYS A 67 10.50 -19.82 -31.53
N HIS A 68 10.47 -20.74 -30.55
CA HIS A 68 10.26 -20.37 -29.13
C HIS A 68 10.80 -21.44 -28.17
N PHE A 69 10.96 -21.06 -26.91
CA PHE A 69 11.16 -22.03 -25.83
C PHE A 69 9.84 -22.71 -25.46
N ALA A 70 9.90 -24.01 -25.16
CA ALA A 70 8.80 -24.76 -24.58
C ALA A 70 9.30 -25.56 -23.38
N HIS A 71 8.47 -25.78 -22.37
CA HIS A 71 8.81 -26.67 -21.27
C HIS A 71 9.01 -28.10 -21.76
N TYR A 72 9.93 -28.82 -21.13
CA TYR A 72 9.95 -30.28 -21.25
C TYR A 72 8.63 -30.85 -20.67
N PRO A 73 8.01 -31.86 -21.32
CA PRO A 73 6.87 -32.55 -20.74
C PRO A 73 7.29 -33.32 -19.49
N ASP A 74 6.34 -33.52 -18.58
CA ASP A 74 6.50 -34.35 -17.40
C ASP A 74 6.44 -35.85 -17.73
N HIS A 75 6.51 -36.68 -16.69
CA HIS A 75 6.45 -38.14 -16.78
C HIS A 75 5.10 -38.70 -17.27
N THR A 76 4.07 -37.86 -17.43
CA THR A 76 2.77 -38.21 -18.04
C THR A 76 2.68 -37.76 -19.51
N GLY A 77 3.70 -37.07 -20.02
CA GLY A 77 3.69 -36.43 -21.34
C GLY A 77 3.09 -35.01 -21.34
N THR A 78 2.69 -34.49 -20.18
CA THR A 78 1.98 -33.20 -20.07
C THR A 78 2.98 -32.07 -19.87
N ALA A 79 2.81 -30.93 -20.54
CA ALA A 79 3.63 -29.76 -20.27
C ALA A 79 3.28 -29.17 -18.87
N PRO A 80 4.26 -28.87 -18.00
CA PRO A 80 3.99 -28.34 -16.67
C PRO A 80 3.30 -26.98 -16.75
N VAL A 81 2.29 -26.79 -15.90
CA VAL A 81 1.55 -25.52 -15.77
C VAL A 81 2.53 -24.42 -15.36
N CYS A 82 2.45 -23.28 -16.05
CA CYS A 82 3.34 -22.15 -15.83
C CYS A 82 2.53 -20.86 -15.83
N ASP A 83 2.37 -20.24 -14.66
CA ASP A 83 1.60 -18.99 -14.48
C ASP A 83 2.36 -17.73 -14.96
N ARG A 84 3.39 -17.92 -15.80
CA ARG A 84 4.20 -16.83 -16.35
C ARG A 84 3.38 -16.04 -17.37
N VAL A 85 2.99 -14.82 -17.00
CA VAL A 85 2.21 -13.92 -17.85
C VAL A 85 3.09 -13.25 -18.92
N ALA A 86 4.30 -12.80 -18.53
CA ALA A 86 5.22 -12.11 -19.41
C ALA A 86 6.10 -13.11 -20.19
N ASN A 87 5.71 -13.43 -21.42
CA ASN A 87 6.38 -14.42 -22.29
C ASN A 87 7.13 -13.83 -23.49
N GLY A 88 6.88 -12.56 -23.81
CA GLY A 88 7.53 -11.83 -24.91
C GLY A 88 9.02 -11.57 -24.71
N VAL A 89 9.65 -10.98 -25.73
CA VAL A 89 11.09 -10.67 -25.76
C VAL A 89 11.52 -9.67 -24.67
N ASP A 90 10.60 -8.82 -24.24
CA ASP A 90 10.69 -7.79 -23.19
C ASP A 90 10.75 -8.35 -21.76
N SER A 91 10.20 -9.55 -21.55
CA SER A 91 10.09 -10.18 -20.22
C SER A 91 11.41 -10.52 -19.51
N ALA A 92 12.56 -10.23 -20.13
CA ALA A 92 13.90 -10.38 -19.57
C ALA A 92 14.71 -9.06 -19.53
N ASP A 93 14.10 -7.92 -19.85
CA ASP A 93 14.84 -6.65 -20.02
C ASP A 93 15.59 -6.22 -18.77
N HIS A 94 15.05 -6.45 -17.58
CA HIS A 94 15.73 -6.24 -16.30
C HIS A 94 17.02 -7.06 -16.15
N LEU A 95 17.08 -8.27 -16.71
CA LEU A 95 18.28 -9.10 -16.69
C LEU A 95 19.30 -8.62 -17.72
N PHE A 96 18.88 -8.24 -18.94
CA PHE A 96 19.77 -7.67 -19.95
C PHE A 96 20.35 -6.32 -19.48
N ILE A 97 19.51 -5.43 -18.96
CA ILE A 97 19.90 -4.15 -18.35
C ILE A 97 20.88 -4.37 -17.19
N LYS A 98 20.61 -5.32 -16.28
CA LYS A 98 21.55 -5.67 -15.20
C LYS A 98 22.88 -6.21 -15.74
N ARG A 99 22.85 -7.13 -16.71
CA ARG A 99 24.03 -7.77 -17.34
C ARG A 99 24.93 -6.72 -17.97
N ASP A 100 24.37 -5.89 -18.84
CA ASP A 100 25.11 -5.00 -19.73
C ASP A 100 25.64 -3.77 -18.99
N LEU A 101 24.84 -3.14 -18.13
CA LEU A 101 25.32 -2.05 -17.27
C LEU A 101 26.44 -2.51 -16.32
N THR A 102 26.35 -3.75 -15.80
CA THR A 102 27.41 -4.31 -14.95
C THR A 102 28.69 -4.58 -15.74
N ALA A 103 28.57 -5.01 -17.00
CA ALA A 103 29.72 -5.21 -17.90
C ALA A 103 30.36 -3.88 -18.31
N TRP A 104 29.56 -2.91 -18.74
CA TRP A 104 29.97 -1.56 -19.15
C TRP A 104 30.69 -0.80 -18.02
N LEU A 105 30.11 -0.73 -16.82
CA LEU A 105 30.78 -0.14 -15.65
C LEU A 105 32.09 -0.87 -15.29
N LYS A 106 32.10 -2.21 -15.38
CA LYS A 106 33.31 -3.00 -15.12
C LYS A 106 34.40 -2.76 -16.17
N ALA A 107 34.05 -2.55 -17.44
CA ALA A 107 35.00 -2.21 -18.50
C ALA A 107 35.68 -0.85 -18.24
N GLN A 108 34.94 0.11 -17.68
CA GLN A 108 35.47 1.40 -17.19
C GLN A 108 36.25 1.28 -15.85
N GLY A 109 36.49 0.07 -15.33
CA GLY A 109 37.17 -0.17 -14.05
C GLY A 109 36.34 0.18 -12.80
N ILE A 110 35.04 0.44 -12.96
CA ILE A 110 34.14 0.89 -11.90
C ILE A 110 33.52 -0.32 -11.20
N ARG A 111 33.67 -0.39 -9.87
CA ARG A 111 33.06 -1.44 -9.05
C ARG A 111 31.63 -1.07 -8.69
N VAL A 112 30.67 -1.79 -9.27
CA VAL A 112 29.23 -1.64 -9.04
C VAL A 112 28.65 -2.81 -8.25
N GLN A 113 27.54 -2.56 -7.54
CA GLN A 113 26.64 -3.54 -6.96
C GLN A 113 25.26 -3.40 -7.63
N ALA A 114 24.83 -4.38 -8.40
CA ALA A 114 23.55 -4.34 -9.14
C ALA A 114 22.51 -5.29 -8.53
N LYS A 115 21.31 -4.79 -8.24
CA LYS A 115 20.24 -5.52 -7.53
C LYS A 115 18.89 -5.36 -8.24
N LEU A 116 18.23 -6.49 -8.50
CA LEU A 116 16.87 -6.51 -9.03
C LEU A 116 15.86 -6.14 -7.94
N ARG A 117 14.75 -5.51 -8.33
CA ARG A 117 13.67 -5.07 -7.46
C ARG A 117 12.34 -5.61 -7.97
N ASN A 118 11.60 -6.27 -7.07
CA ASN A 118 10.17 -6.46 -7.21
C ASN A 118 9.46 -5.29 -6.51
N LEU A 119 8.52 -4.65 -7.20
CA LEU A 119 7.79 -3.48 -6.74
C LEU A 119 6.26 -3.73 -6.75
N GLY A 120 5.84 -4.98 -6.95
CA GLY A 120 4.46 -5.44 -6.89
C GLY A 120 3.97 -6.16 -8.16
N THR A 121 4.69 -6.06 -9.28
CA THR A 121 4.24 -6.61 -10.58
C THR A 121 5.08 -7.81 -11.01
N SER A 122 6.41 -7.74 -10.88
CA SER A 122 7.33 -8.79 -11.36
C SER A 122 8.64 -8.80 -10.57
N PRO A 123 9.47 -9.87 -10.65
CA PRO A 123 10.81 -9.89 -10.07
C PRO A 123 11.80 -8.85 -10.67
N GLY A 124 11.42 -8.17 -11.77
CA GLY A 124 12.26 -7.29 -12.57
C GLY A 124 11.80 -5.83 -12.65
N ASP A 125 10.84 -5.42 -11.83
CA ASP A 125 10.17 -4.10 -11.90
C ASP A 125 11.13 -2.89 -11.90
N ALA A 126 12.30 -3.02 -11.27
CA ALA A 126 13.42 -2.10 -11.47
C ALA A 126 14.79 -2.78 -11.27
N VAL A 127 15.85 -2.12 -11.76
CA VAL A 127 17.25 -2.48 -11.49
C VAL A 127 17.91 -1.31 -10.73
N ASP A 128 18.40 -1.59 -9.53
CA ASP A 128 19.20 -0.66 -8.71
C ASP A 128 20.69 -0.91 -8.96
N LEU A 129 21.47 0.14 -9.20
CA LEU A 129 22.93 0.07 -9.26
C LEU A 129 23.54 1.02 -8.24
N TRP A 130 24.48 0.52 -7.44
CA TRP A 130 25.20 1.29 -6.42
C TRP A 130 26.70 1.25 -6.68
N LEU A 131 27.35 2.41 -6.71
CA LEU A 131 28.76 2.59 -7.03
C LEU A 131 29.48 3.17 -5.79
N PRO A 132 30.05 2.32 -4.90
CA PRO A 132 30.51 2.76 -3.58
C PRO A 132 31.69 3.75 -3.60
N LYS A 133 32.47 3.80 -4.68
CA LYS A 133 33.60 4.72 -4.83
C LYS A 133 33.16 6.17 -5.06
N THR A 134 32.19 6.36 -5.96
CA THR A 134 31.68 7.69 -6.37
C THR A 134 30.47 8.13 -5.54
N ARG A 135 29.95 7.27 -4.66
CA ARG A 135 28.68 7.45 -3.94
C ARG A 135 27.50 7.74 -4.88
N HIS A 136 27.50 7.07 -6.04
CA HIS A 136 26.50 7.27 -7.07
C HIS A 136 25.52 6.09 -7.11
N ARG A 137 24.22 6.37 -7.12
CA ARG A 137 23.12 5.41 -7.32
C ARG A 137 22.42 5.68 -8.65
N MET A 138 22.02 4.61 -9.33
CA MET A 138 21.13 4.66 -10.49
C MET A 138 19.94 3.73 -10.25
N ARG A 139 18.72 4.17 -10.62
CA ARG A 139 17.57 3.26 -10.76
C ARG A 139 17.05 3.27 -12.19
N PHE A 140 17.02 2.08 -12.77
CA PHE A 140 16.35 1.79 -14.04
C PHE A 140 14.95 1.26 -13.72
N GLN A 141 13.95 2.13 -13.80
CA GLN A 141 12.57 1.87 -13.46
C GLN A 141 11.81 1.32 -14.68
N LEU A 142 11.38 0.07 -14.62
CA LEU A 142 10.82 -0.63 -15.79
C LEU A 142 9.29 -0.72 -15.74
N CYS A 143 8.70 -0.99 -14.58
CA CYS A 143 7.25 -0.85 -14.40
C CYS A 143 6.83 0.62 -14.16
N PRO A 144 5.64 1.05 -14.60
CA PRO A 144 5.06 2.33 -14.19
C PRO A 144 4.85 2.39 -12.67
N GLN A 145 5.02 3.57 -12.07
CA GLN A 145 4.74 3.80 -10.64
C GLN A 145 3.85 5.03 -10.43
N ASP A 146 3.09 5.03 -9.33
CA ASP A 146 2.48 6.25 -8.83
C ASP A 146 3.52 7.14 -8.13
N TYR A 147 3.21 8.43 -8.02
CA TYR A 147 4.14 9.42 -7.46
C TYR A 147 4.49 9.16 -5.98
N ARG A 148 3.61 8.61 -5.16
CA ARG A 148 3.90 8.35 -3.73
C ARG A 148 4.87 7.20 -3.56
N THR A 149 4.73 6.15 -4.36
CA THR A 149 5.68 5.02 -4.37
C THR A 149 7.04 5.46 -4.89
N TRP A 150 7.07 6.23 -5.99
CA TRP A 150 8.31 6.82 -6.51
C TRP A 150 8.99 7.75 -5.49
N TYR A 151 8.25 8.69 -4.89
CA TYR A 151 8.80 9.66 -3.95
C TYR A 151 9.27 9.02 -2.63
N ARG A 152 8.62 7.95 -2.18
CA ARG A 152 9.16 7.13 -1.08
C ARG A 152 10.47 6.46 -1.49
N ALA A 153 10.52 5.83 -2.66
CA ALA A 153 11.74 5.20 -3.15
C ALA A 153 12.89 6.22 -3.32
N GLU A 154 12.57 7.45 -3.74
CA GLU A 154 13.51 8.56 -3.78
C GLU A 154 14.05 8.90 -2.39
N GLN A 155 13.20 9.01 -1.36
CA GLN A 155 13.64 9.23 0.03
C GLN A 155 14.40 8.03 0.63
N GLU A 156 14.13 6.79 0.21
CA GLU A 156 14.84 5.58 0.65
C GLU A 156 16.22 5.42 -0.04
N LEU A 157 16.41 6.01 -1.22
CA LEU A 157 17.65 5.93 -1.99
C LEU A 157 18.54 7.16 -1.84
N SER A 158 17.97 8.37 -1.85
CA SER A 158 18.69 9.64 -1.80
C SER A 158 19.15 9.97 -0.38
N THR A 159 20.40 9.61 -0.07
CA THR A 159 21.11 10.15 1.10
C THR A 159 21.74 11.51 0.71
N PRO A 160 21.77 12.55 1.56
CA PRO A 160 22.31 13.88 1.20
C PRO A 160 23.78 13.96 0.75
N CYS A 161 24.51 12.83 0.74
CA CYS A 161 25.90 12.69 0.33
C CYS A 161 26.07 11.70 -0.84
N GLU A 162 24.99 11.36 -1.54
CA GLU A 162 24.94 10.37 -2.62
C GLU A 162 24.18 10.94 -3.83
N GLN A 163 24.78 10.83 -5.03
CA GLN A 163 24.14 11.22 -6.29
C GLN A 163 23.11 10.15 -6.70
N MET A 164 21.97 10.57 -7.25
CA MET A 164 20.87 9.67 -7.61
C MET A 164 20.27 9.99 -8.99
N ASP A 165 20.57 9.12 -9.95
CA ASP A 165 20.07 9.19 -11.33
C ASP A 165 18.87 8.23 -11.54
N TRP A 166 17.85 8.72 -12.23
CA TRP A 166 16.63 7.96 -12.56
C TRP A 166 16.50 7.78 -14.07
N VAL A 167 16.29 6.53 -14.50
CA VAL A 167 16.15 6.14 -15.91
C VAL A 167 14.85 5.34 -16.08
N PHE A 168 13.98 5.74 -17.02
CA PHE A 168 12.62 5.18 -17.15
C PHE A 168 12.41 4.38 -18.44
N SER A 169 11.79 3.20 -18.35
CA SER A 169 11.38 2.44 -19.54
C SER A 169 10.17 3.07 -20.23
N SER A 170 9.08 3.25 -19.49
CA SER A 170 7.82 3.84 -19.95
C SER A 170 7.77 5.36 -19.72
N GLU A 171 6.97 6.05 -20.54
CA GLU A 171 6.63 7.46 -20.33
C GLU A 171 5.55 7.57 -19.26
N GLY A 172 5.56 8.64 -18.48
CA GLY A 172 4.47 8.90 -17.54
C GLY A 172 4.67 10.17 -16.71
N PRO A 173 3.79 10.42 -15.72
CA PRO A 173 3.80 11.64 -14.92
C PRO A 173 5.14 11.93 -14.23
N ILE A 174 5.97 10.91 -13.98
CA ILE A 174 7.28 11.06 -13.35
C ILE A 174 8.36 11.47 -14.36
N SER A 175 8.40 10.88 -15.57
CA SER A 175 9.39 11.28 -16.60
C SER A 175 9.13 12.72 -17.05
N ALA A 176 7.86 13.07 -17.30
CA ALA A 176 7.44 14.43 -17.62
C ALA A 176 7.76 15.43 -16.50
N ASN A 177 7.72 15.01 -15.23
CA ASN A 177 8.11 15.85 -14.09
C ASN A 177 9.63 16.10 -14.05
N MET A 178 10.44 15.09 -14.39
CA MET A 178 11.89 15.27 -14.55
C MET A 178 12.19 16.23 -15.71
N VAL A 179 11.60 16.02 -16.89
CA VAL A 179 11.75 16.93 -18.05
C VAL A 179 11.47 18.40 -17.67
N GLN A 180 10.40 18.66 -16.90
CA GLN A 180 10.06 20.02 -16.45
C GLN A 180 11.05 20.59 -15.42
N ARG A 181 11.61 19.76 -14.55
CA ARG A 181 12.59 20.16 -13.51
C ARG A 181 13.98 20.44 -14.07
N GLN A 182 14.52 19.53 -14.90
CA GLN A 182 15.94 19.51 -15.28
C GLN A 182 16.19 19.69 -16.80
N GLY A 183 15.12 19.81 -17.60
CA GLY A 183 15.17 19.98 -19.07
C GLY A 183 15.13 18.66 -19.85
N TYR A 184 15.34 17.53 -19.19
CA TYR A 184 15.40 16.19 -19.79
C TYR A 184 14.93 15.08 -18.83
N ALA A 185 14.64 13.89 -19.36
CA ALA A 185 14.60 12.66 -18.58
C ALA A 185 15.40 11.56 -19.27
N LEU A 186 16.12 10.74 -18.49
CA LEU A 186 16.83 9.58 -19.02
C LEU A 186 15.84 8.42 -19.23
N ARG A 187 16.00 7.73 -20.36
CA ARG A 187 15.15 6.60 -20.78
C ARG A 187 15.99 5.37 -21.05
N VAL A 188 15.37 4.20 -20.95
CA VAL A 188 16.00 2.91 -21.31
C VAL A 188 15.07 2.10 -22.20
N LYS A 189 15.62 1.42 -23.20
CA LYS A 189 14.93 0.36 -23.95
C LYS A 189 15.90 -0.77 -24.29
N CYS A 190 15.36 -1.92 -24.64
CA CYS A 190 16.10 -3.06 -25.15
C CYS A 190 15.67 -3.40 -26.58
N GLU A 191 16.63 -3.46 -27.50
CA GLU A 191 16.38 -3.85 -28.90
C GLU A 191 17.03 -5.21 -29.21
N THR A 192 16.27 -6.10 -29.85
CA THR A 192 16.75 -7.43 -30.24
C THR A 192 17.59 -7.33 -31.50
N HIS A 193 18.84 -7.77 -31.43
CA HIS A 193 19.79 -7.80 -32.55
C HIS A 193 20.27 -9.24 -32.81
N GLY A 194 19.46 -10.02 -33.52
CA GLY A 194 19.72 -11.44 -33.78
C GLY A 194 19.46 -12.32 -32.56
N SER A 195 20.53 -12.80 -31.91
CA SER A 195 20.47 -13.66 -30.71
C SER A 195 20.86 -12.95 -29.41
N ASP A 196 20.97 -11.64 -29.43
CA ASP A 196 21.30 -10.80 -28.28
C ASP A 196 20.35 -9.60 -28.21
N ARG A 197 20.30 -8.93 -27.07
CA ARG A 197 19.31 -7.89 -26.78
C ARG A 197 19.99 -6.70 -26.11
N ARG A 198 20.21 -5.65 -26.90
CA ARG A 198 21.09 -4.51 -26.58
C ARG A 198 20.35 -3.44 -25.81
N VAL A 199 20.99 -2.94 -24.75
CA VAL A 199 20.51 -1.79 -23.97
C VAL A 199 20.83 -0.49 -24.70
N LEU A 200 19.83 0.37 -24.84
CA LEU A 200 19.94 1.72 -25.40
C LEU A 200 19.47 2.74 -24.37
N ILE A 201 20.24 3.82 -24.20
CA ILE A 201 19.91 4.93 -23.28
C ILE A 201 19.35 6.09 -24.11
N GLY A 202 18.24 6.66 -23.67
CA GLY A 202 17.54 7.72 -24.38
C GLY A 202 17.47 9.02 -23.60
N VAL A 203 17.33 10.14 -24.30
CA VAL A 203 17.07 11.46 -23.72
C VAL A 203 15.70 11.96 -24.17
N GLU A 204 14.74 11.99 -23.25
CA GLU A 204 13.43 12.63 -23.41
C GLU A 204 13.57 14.13 -23.15
N ARG A 205 12.92 14.96 -23.96
CA ARG A 205 12.84 16.43 -23.82
C ARG A 205 11.40 16.88 -24.05
N ALA A 206 11.06 18.09 -23.60
CA ALA A 206 9.79 18.71 -23.94
C ALA A 206 9.65 18.83 -25.47
N ASP A 207 8.49 18.43 -25.98
CA ASP A 207 8.05 18.60 -27.37
C ASP A 207 9.01 18.04 -28.45
N ARG A 208 9.83 17.05 -28.11
CA ARG A 208 10.76 16.37 -29.04
C ARG A 208 10.79 14.85 -28.82
N PRO A 209 10.99 14.04 -29.88
CA PRO A 209 11.11 12.59 -29.76
C PRO A 209 12.37 12.22 -28.96
N VAL A 210 12.30 11.08 -28.24
CA VAL A 210 13.43 10.53 -27.49
C VAL A 210 14.54 10.14 -28.45
N VAL A 211 15.70 10.79 -28.34
CA VAL A 211 16.92 10.41 -29.08
C VAL A 211 17.63 9.31 -28.30
N TRP A 212 18.09 8.26 -28.99
CA TRP A 212 18.67 7.06 -28.38
C TRP A 212 20.14 6.88 -28.77
N SER A 213 20.97 6.52 -27.80
CA SER A 213 22.41 6.20 -27.95
C SER A 213 22.68 4.76 -27.52
N ALA A 214 23.75 4.14 -28.04
CA ALA A 214 24.19 2.85 -27.52
C ALA A 214 24.78 3.02 -26.12
N LEU A 215 24.71 1.97 -25.30
CA LEU A 215 25.33 1.99 -23.97
C LEU A 215 26.85 2.23 -24.06
N ASP A 216 27.50 1.72 -25.10
CA ASP A 216 28.94 1.93 -25.34
C ASP A 216 29.29 3.38 -25.74
N ASP A 217 28.34 4.15 -26.28
CA ASP A 217 28.49 5.60 -26.54
C ASP A 217 28.31 6.44 -25.26
N CYS A 218 27.76 5.85 -24.20
CA CYS A 218 27.47 6.55 -22.95
C CYS A 218 28.69 6.54 -22.01
N ARG A 219 28.85 7.61 -21.24
CA ARG A 219 29.90 7.77 -20.21
C ARG A 219 29.30 8.05 -18.84
N LEU A 220 30.00 7.59 -17.79
CA LEU A 220 29.67 7.98 -16.42
C LEU A 220 30.61 9.11 -15.96
N THR A 221 30.03 10.24 -15.57
CA THR A 221 30.73 11.39 -15.01
C THR A 221 30.55 11.46 -13.49
N PRO A 222 31.26 12.36 -12.76
CA PRO A 222 30.97 12.60 -11.35
C PRO A 222 29.53 13.07 -11.10
N ASP A 223 28.99 13.88 -12.03
CA ASP A 223 27.64 14.45 -11.97
C ASP A 223 26.55 13.47 -12.51
N GLY A 224 26.91 12.40 -13.23
CA GLY A 224 26.02 11.25 -13.52
C GLY A 224 26.18 10.55 -14.88
N LEU A 225 25.18 9.74 -15.26
CA LEU A 225 25.11 9.05 -16.54
C LEU A 225 24.86 10.07 -17.67
N VAL A 226 25.81 10.18 -18.60
CA VAL A 226 25.78 11.11 -19.73
C VAL A 226 25.79 10.34 -21.05
N THR A 227 24.81 10.62 -21.89
CA THR A 227 24.79 10.24 -23.31
C THR A 227 25.41 11.37 -24.15
N PRO A 228 25.84 11.15 -25.40
CA PRO A 228 26.30 12.22 -26.28
C PRO A 228 25.28 13.37 -26.43
N VAL A 229 23.99 13.02 -26.52
CA VAL A 229 22.90 14.02 -26.59
C VAL A 229 22.77 14.83 -25.30
N LEU A 230 22.99 14.21 -24.13
CA LEU A 230 22.97 14.96 -22.86
C LEU A 230 24.24 15.81 -22.70
N GLU A 231 25.38 15.38 -23.24
CA GLU A 231 26.61 16.17 -23.26
C GLU A 231 26.47 17.47 -24.04
N GLU A 232 25.84 17.44 -25.23
CA GLU A 232 25.47 18.64 -25.99
C GLU A 232 24.58 19.58 -25.16
N LEU A 233 23.51 19.06 -24.55
CA LEU A 233 22.56 19.85 -23.76
C LEU A 233 23.15 20.52 -22.51
N LEU A 234 24.22 19.94 -21.96
CA LEU A 234 24.94 20.47 -20.80
C LEU A 234 26.08 21.42 -21.22
N GLY A 235 26.52 21.40 -22.48
CA GLY A 235 27.37 22.44 -23.06
C GLY A 235 26.59 23.72 -23.40
N ASP A 236 25.35 23.57 -23.88
CA ASP A 236 24.47 24.67 -24.30
C ASP A 236 23.63 25.30 -23.15
N ASP A 237 23.96 25.04 -21.87
CA ASP A 237 23.18 25.41 -20.66
C ASP A 237 21.67 25.08 -20.73
N SER A 238 21.28 24.19 -21.64
CA SER A 238 19.89 23.88 -22.02
C SER A 238 19.28 22.76 -21.18
N ALA A 239 20.07 22.17 -20.29
CA ALA A 239 19.71 21.20 -19.28
C ALA A 239 20.50 21.47 -17.98
N ILE A 240 19.96 21.03 -16.83
CA ILE A 240 20.66 21.14 -15.55
C ILE A 240 20.92 19.72 -15.04
N GLN A 241 22.17 19.24 -15.11
CA GLN A 241 22.50 17.93 -14.54
C GLN A 241 22.33 17.95 -13.01
N ARG A 242 21.63 16.94 -12.48
CA ARG A 242 21.45 16.78 -11.04
C ARG A 242 22.81 16.58 -10.36
N GLY A 243 23.07 17.31 -9.28
CA GLY A 243 24.37 17.35 -8.60
C GLY A 243 24.82 18.78 -8.27
N LYS A 244 24.48 19.74 -9.14
CA LYS A 244 24.60 21.19 -8.89
C LYS A 244 23.25 21.86 -9.12
N GLY A 245 22.84 22.79 -8.27
CA GLY A 245 21.73 23.73 -8.52
C GLY A 245 20.30 23.17 -8.71
N ALA A 246 20.09 21.86 -8.81
CA ALA A 246 18.79 21.25 -9.18
C ALA A 246 17.59 21.55 -8.23
N TRP A 247 17.83 22.19 -7.09
CA TRP A 247 16.82 22.72 -6.17
C TRP A 247 15.95 23.86 -6.76
N LEU A 248 16.35 24.43 -7.90
CA LEU A 248 15.78 25.66 -8.47
C LEU A 248 14.42 25.53 -9.17
N ARG A 249 13.88 24.31 -9.40
CA ARG A 249 12.56 24.14 -10.06
C ARG A 249 11.66 23.14 -9.32
N PRO A 250 10.43 23.53 -8.94
CA PRO A 250 9.50 22.61 -8.27
C PRO A 250 8.96 21.53 -9.21
N ALA A 251 8.70 20.35 -8.65
CA ALA A 251 7.86 19.34 -9.30
C ALA A 251 6.49 19.94 -9.58
N THR A 252 5.99 19.76 -10.80
CA THR A 252 4.67 20.22 -11.24
C THR A 252 3.78 19.02 -11.59
N PHE A 253 2.55 18.98 -11.07
CA PHE A 253 1.56 17.93 -11.36
C PHE A 253 0.22 18.54 -11.77
N PRO A 254 -0.50 18.00 -12.77
CA PRO A 254 -1.82 18.51 -13.15
C PRO A 254 -2.85 18.32 -12.03
N LEU A 255 -3.77 19.28 -11.91
CA LEU A 255 -4.91 19.25 -10.99
C LEU A 255 -6.20 19.60 -11.74
N ARG A 256 -7.34 19.12 -11.23
CA ARG A 256 -8.67 19.54 -11.67
C ARG A 256 -9.05 20.83 -10.96
N ALA A 257 -9.06 21.95 -11.69
CA ALA A 257 -9.29 23.29 -11.13
C ALA A 257 -10.71 23.45 -10.56
N ASP A 258 -11.69 22.92 -11.29
CA ASP A 258 -13.11 22.81 -10.92
C ASP A 258 -13.33 22.10 -9.56
N GLN A 259 -12.42 21.20 -9.20
CA GLN A 259 -12.49 20.41 -7.96
C GLN A 259 -11.72 21.05 -6.79
N ILE A 260 -11.23 22.28 -6.91
CA ILE A 260 -10.45 22.95 -5.86
C ILE A 260 -11.06 24.31 -5.54
N VAL A 261 -11.45 24.48 -4.28
CA VAL A 261 -11.95 25.73 -3.72
C VAL A 261 -11.03 26.23 -2.61
N PHE A 262 -10.96 27.55 -2.40
CA PHE A 262 -10.11 28.16 -1.39
C PHE A 262 -10.71 29.45 -0.80
N ALA A 263 -10.30 29.78 0.41
CA ALA A 263 -10.53 31.08 1.05
C ALA A 263 -9.20 31.65 1.55
N ILE A 264 -9.03 32.97 1.48
CA ILE A 264 -7.81 33.65 1.96
C ILE A 264 -7.91 33.95 3.45
N ASP A 265 -6.82 33.74 4.17
CA ASP A 265 -6.66 34.20 5.55
C ASP A 265 -5.80 35.47 5.55
N ALA A 266 -6.41 36.64 5.38
CA ALA A 266 -5.69 37.91 5.13
C ALA A 266 -4.78 38.34 6.29
N LYS A 267 -4.94 37.71 7.46
CA LYS A 267 -4.11 37.87 8.66
C LYS A 267 -2.77 37.13 8.57
N VAL A 268 -2.56 36.29 7.53
CA VAL A 268 -1.31 35.58 7.26
C VAL A 268 -0.65 36.15 6.00
N PRO A 269 0.47 36.90 6.13
CA PRO A 269 1.19 37.43 4.98
C PRO A 269 1.63 36.32 4.02
N ALA A 270 1.63 36.63 2.73
CA ALA A 270 2.29 35.78 1.73
C ALA A 270 3.82 35.76 1.98
N PRO A 271 4.53 34.66 1.66
CA PRO A 271 5.99 34.62 1.77
C PRO A 271 6.63 35.66 0.83
N LYS A 272 7.40 36.61 1.40
CA LYS A 272 8.12 37.63 0.61
C LYS A 272 9.16 37.03 -0.35
N HIS A 273 9.65 35.85 -0.03
CA HIS A 273 10.48 35.02 -0.89
C HIS A 273 9.94 33.59 -0.82
N SER A 274 9.72 32.95 -1.97
CA SER A 274 9.46 31.52 -2.06
C SER A 274 10.07 30.98 -3.36
N PRO A 275 10.69 29.78 -3.36
CA PRO A 275 11.12 29.09 -4.58
C PRO A 275 9.97 28.69 -5.52
N LEU A 276 8.71 28.97 -5.13
CA LEU A 276 7.51 28.76 -5.94
C LEU A 276 7.02 30.05 -6.63
N ALA A 277 7.66 31.19 -6.35
CA ALA A 277 7.38 32.44 -7.05
C ALA A 277 7.79 32.36 -8.52
N ALA A 278 7.02 33.02 -9.39
CA ALA A 278 7.28 33.09 -10.81
C ALA A 278 6.95 34.51 -11.31
N GLU A 279 7.68 34.97 -12.32
CA GLU A 279 7.47 36.29 -12.90
C GLU A 279 6.07 36.40 -13.53
N GLY A 280 5.47 37.60 -13.46
CA GLY A 280 4.09 37.84 -13.89
C GLY A 280 3.01 37.20 -12.99
N ARG A 281 3.38 36.68 -11.81
CA ARG A 281 2.45 36.01 -10.89
C ARG A 281 2.67 36.43 -9.43
N TYR A 282 1.59 36.46 -8.64
CA TYR A 282 1.66 36.62 -7.19
C TYR A 282 1.35 35.31 -6.47
N ILE A 283 1.64 35.28 -5.17
CA ILE A 283 1.34 34.16 -4.25
C ILE A 283 0.50 34.68 -3.08
N ILE A 284 -0.49 33.89 -2.69
CA ILE A 284 -1.35 34.10 -1.52
C ILE A 284 -1.29 32.89 -0.59
N THR A 285 -1.48 33.11 0.71
CA THR A 285 -1.68 32.04 1.69
C THR A 285 -3.18 31.82 1.88
N ALA A 286 -3.65 30.59 1.70
CA ALA A 286 -5.07 30.27 1.67
C ALA A 286 -5.39 28.94 2.36
N ASP A 287 -6.61 28.82 2.89
CA ASP A 287 -7.21 27.55 3.27
C ASP A 287 -7.85 26.94 2.01
N VAL A 288 -7.28 25.83 1.53
CA VAL A 288 -7.67 25.15 0.28
C VAL A 288 -8.38 23.85 0.62
N LYS A 289 -9.52 23.58 -0.05
CA LYS A 289 -10.26 22.33 0.02
C LYS A 289 -10.38 21.71 -1.39
N PRO A 290 -9.62 20.66 -1.70
CA PRO A 290 -9.92 19.79 -2.83
C PRO A 290 -11.22 19.00 -2.58
N ALA A 291 -11.95 18.64 -3.63
CA ALA A 291 -13.17 17.85 -3.55
C ALA A 291 -12.95 16.53 -2.75
N GLY A 292 -13.92 16.18 -1.90
CA GLY A 292 -13.84 15.01 -1.01
C GLY A 292 -12.67 14.99 -0.01
N SER A 293 -11.91 16.08 0.11
CA SER A 293 -10.70 16.17 0.93
C SER A 293 -10.85 17.14 2.11
N ARG A 294 -9.99 16.98 3.12
CA ARG A 294 -9.92 17.94 4.23
C ARG A 294 -9.36 19.29 3.77
N ILE A 295 -9.78 20.36 4.44
CA ILE A 295 -9.17 21.69 4.31
C ILE A 295 -7.69 21.60 4.71
N ILE A 296 -6.82 22.20 3.91
CA ILE A 296 -5.37 22.27 4.11
C ILE A 296 -4.88 23.69 3.84
N ARG A 297 -4.00 24.23 4.68
CA ARG A 297 -3.40 25.54 4.44
C ARG A 297 -2.30 25.41 3.40
N ALA A 298 -2.41 26.19 2.32
CA ALA A 298 -1.57 26.13 1.13
C ALA A 298 -1.07 27.53 0.75
N HIS A 299 -0.09 27.55 -0.15
CA HIS A 299 0.08 28.69 -1.05
C HIS A 299 -0.76 28.48 -2.32
N VAL A 300 -1.30 29.55 -2.89
CA VAL A 300 -1.91 29.56 -4.23
C VAL A 300 -1.19 30.61 -5.06
N SER A 301 -0.85 30.30 -6.32
CA SER A 301 -0.21 31.23 -7.25
C SER A 301 -1.16 31.58 -8.38
N LEU A 302 -1.38 32.88 -8.60
CA LEU A 302 -2.30 33.41 -9.61
C LEU A 302 -1.55 34.40 -10.54
N PRO A 303 -2.00 34.58 -11.81
CA PRO A 303 -1.48 35.60 -12.71
C PRO A 303 -1.72 37.02 -12.17
N ASN A 304 -0.85 37.98 -12.47
CA ASN A 304 -0.99 39.37 -12.03
C ASN A 304 -2.20 40.12 -12.61
N ASP A 305 -2.79 39.62 -13.70
CA ASP A 305 -4.03 40.11 -14.30
C ASP A 305 -5.31 39.58 -13.61
N VAL A 306 -5.19 38.55 -12.75
CA VAL A 306 -6.29 38.12 -11.89
C VAL A 306 -6.39 39.06 -10.68
N PRO A 307 -7.58 39.61 -10.36
CA PRO A 307 -7.74 40.45 -9.17
C PRO A 307 -7.40 39.70 -7.88
N MET A 308 -6.69 40.37 -6.97
CA MET A 308 -6.34 39.86 -5.65
C MET A 308 -7.63 39.40 -4.91
N PRO A 309 -7.80 38.11 -4.60
CA PRO A 309 -9.01 37.63 -3.95
C PRO A 309 -9.09 38.15 -2.50
N THR A 310 -10.29 38.17 -1.94
CA THR A 310 -10.57 38.77 -0.62
C THR A 310 -10.91 37.70 0.44
N GLU A 311 -10.70 38.00 1.73
CA GLU A 311 -11.19 37.13 2.83
C GLU A 311 -12.73 37.08 2.93
N GLN A 312 -13.44 37.95 2.19
CA GLN A 312 -14.89 38.02 2.14
C GLN A 312 -15.54 36.94 1.24
N HIS A 313 -14.78 36.10 0.54
CA HIS A 313 -15.36 35.16 -0.42
C HIS A 313 -14.60 33.84 -0.49
N VAL A 314 -15.31 32.77 -0.87
CA VAL A 314 -14.70 31.49 -1.29
C VAL A 314 -14.62 31.49 -2.81
N TYR A 315 -13.49 31.02 -3.34
CA TYR A 315 -13.18 31.00 -4.76
C TYR A 315 -12.90 29.57 -5.23
N ARG A 316 -13.34 29.23 -6.44
CA ARG A 316 -12.98 27.99 -7.17
C ARG A 316 -11.87 28.30 -8.16
N LEU A 317 -10.93 27.38 -8.37
CA LEU A 317 -9.88 27.57 -9.38
C LEU A 317 -10.44 27.38 -10.80
N TYR A 318 -9.82 28.05 -11.77
CA TYR A 318 -10.17 27.98 -13.19
C TYR A 318 -8.92 27.84 -14.07
N GLY A 319 -9.12 27.39 -15.32
CA GLY A 319 -8.04 27.08 -16.25
C GLY A 319 -7.21 25.87 -15.83
N VAL A 320 -5.92 25.85 -16.14
CA VAL A 320 -5.02 24.72 -15.86
C VAL A 320 -4.43 24.82 -14.45
N ALA A 321 -5.12 24.24 -13.47
CA ALA A 321 -4.55 24.07 -12.14
C ALA A 321 -3.39 23.05 -12.14
N ARG A 322 -2.33 23.33 -11.38
CA ARG A 322 -1.18 22.45 -11.18
C ARG A 322 -0.64 22.56 -9.74
N LEU A 323 -0.31 21.43 -9.11
CA LEU A 323 0.41 21.40 -7.85
C LEU A 323 1.91 21.63 -8.12
N LEU A 324 2.47 22.66 -7.52
CA LEU A 324 3.92 22.86 -7.39
C LEU A 324 4.39 22.28 -6.06
N LEU A 325 5.52 21.59 -6.06
CA LEU A 325 6.11 20.91 -4.91
C LEU A 325 7.64 21.01 -4.95
N THR A 326 8.27 21.64 -3.96
CA THR A 326 9.74 21.64 -3.83
C THR A 326 10.23 20.29 -3.31
N ASP A 327 11.51 20.03 -3.51
CA ASP A 327 12.21 19.05 -2.66
C ASP A 327 12.36 19.60 -1.22
N PRO A 328 12.54 18.74 -0.21
CA PRO A 328 12.66 19.18 1.18
C PRO A 328 13.95 19.97 1.43
N ASP A 329 13.82 21.28 1.68
CA ASP A 329 14.93 22.12 2.16
C ASP A 329 15.23 21.80 3.64
N PRO A 330 16.50 21.66 4.07
CA PRO A 330 16.88 21.46 5.48
C PRO A 330 16.43 22.57 6.46
N ARG A 331 16.09 23.76 5.97
CA ARG A 331 15.63 24.93 6.73
C ARG A 331 14.11 25.08 6.69
N ASP A 332 13.55 25.11 5.49
CA ASP A 332 12.13 25.47 5.26
C ASP A 332 11.22 24.24 5.02
N GLY A 333 11.79 23.04 4.87
CA GLY A 333 11.06 21.81 4.60
C GLY A 333 10.53 21.72 3.17
N VAL A 334 9.41 21.00 3.00
CA VAL A 334 8.74 20.85 1.70
C VAL A 334 7.74 21.99 1.52
N GLN A 335 8.05 22.95 0.65
CA GLN A 335 7.08 23.96 0.22
C GLN A 335 6.22 23.44 -0.93
N TRP A 336 4.96 23.85 -0.97
CA TRP A 336 4.04 23.52 -2.05
C TRP A 336 3.05 24.65 -2.30
N ALA A 337 2.58 24.76 -3.54
CA ALA A 337 1.61 25.77 -3.96
C ALA A 337 0.68 25.22 -5.04
N VAL A 338 -0.55 25.69 -5.10
CA VAL A 338 -1.45 25.42 -6.23
C VAL A 338 -1.38 26.59 -7.21
N ARG A 339 -0.83 26.36 -8.41
CA ARG A 339 -0.81 27.35 -9.49
C ARG A 339 -2.05 27.14 -10.36
N ALA A 340 -2.81 28.19 -10.68
CA ALA A 340 -3.97 28.12 -11.58
C ALA A 340 -4.04 29.37 -12.46
N ASP A 341 -4.71 29.28 -13.61
CA ASP A 341 -4.73 30.39 -14.58
C ASP A 341 -5.85 31.40 -14.29
N GLY A 342 -6.84 31.05 -13.47
CA GLY A 342 -7.88 31.96 -13.02
C GLY A 342 -8.60 31.50 -11.75
N VAL A 343 -9.54 32.32 -11.29
CA VAL A 343 -10.45 31.99 -10.18
C VAL A 343 -11.88 32.43 -10.51
N VAL A 344 -12.86 31.73 -9.95
CA VAL A 344 -14.28 32.07 -10.01
C VAL A 344 -14.78 32.23 -8.58
N GLN A 345 -15.35 33.39 -8.26
CA GLN A 345 -16.01 33.62 -6.97
C GLN A 345 -17.28 32.75 -6.87
N LEU A 346 -17.46 32.07 -5.74
CA LEU A 346 -18.67 31.29 -5.47
C LEU A 346 -19.80 32.13 -4.89
N GLY A 347 -21.05 31.76 -5.17
CA GLY A 347 -22.21 32.34 -4.50
C GLY A 347 -22.27 31.91 -3.03
N GLY A 348 -22.90 32.71 -2.16
CA GLY A 348 -22.90 32.47 -0.69
C GLY A 348 -23.36 31.06 -0.28
N ILE A 349 -24.37 30.50 -0.95
CA ILE A 349 -24.88 29.14 -0.69
C ILE A 349 -23.88 28.06 -1.13
N GLU A 350 -23.18 28.24 -2.25
CA GLU A 350 -22.10 27.33 -2.66
C GLU A 350 -20.90 27.44 -1.69
N ALA A 351 -20.56 28.66 -1.29
CA ALA A 351 -19.47 28.96 -0.38
C ALA A 351 -19.69 28.36 1.02
N GLU A 352 -20.89 28.47 1.58
CA GLU A 352 -21.30 27.83 2.84
C GLU A 352 -21.07 26.30 2.77
N ARG A 353 -21.56 25.65 1.71
CA ARG A 353 -21.41 24.20 1.46
C ARG A 353 -19.96 23.74 1.25
N THR A 354 -19.00 24.66 1.06
CA THR A 354 -17.57 24.28 1.09
C THR A 354 -17.05 24.04 2.50
N GLY A 355 -17.62 24.68 3.53
CA GLY A 355 -17.04 24.74 4.88
C GLY A 355 -15.77 25.60 4.99
N LEU A 356 -15.43 26.39 3.97
CA LEU A 356 -14.38 27.43 4.02
C LEU A 356 -14.94 28.82 4.40
N TRP A 357 -16.25 28.99 4.31
CA TRP A 357 -16.95 30.22 4.71
C TRP A 357 -16.80 30.44 6.22
N ARG A 358 -16.57 31.69 6.63
CA ARG A 358 -16.44 32.10 8.03
C ARG A 358 -17.57 33.10 8.37
N PRO A 359 -18.31 32.96 9.47
CA PRO A 359 -19.33 33.93 9.87
C PRO A 359 -18.75 35.35 10.02
N GLY A 360 -19.44 36.35 9.49
CA GLY A 360 -18.99 37.75 9.43
C GLY A 360 -18.99 38.37 8.02
N ILE A 361 -19.24 37.57 6.99
CA ILE A 361 -19.36 38.01 5.59
C ILE A 361 -20.80 38.42 5.28
N ALA A 362 -20.98 39.54 4.58
CA ALA A 362 -22.30 40.04 4.19
C ALA A 362 -22.95 39.15 3.11
N LEU A 363 -24.24 38.84 3.28
CA LEU A 363 -25.08 38.35 2.18
C LEU A 363 -25.13 39.42 1.07
N ALA A 364 -25.05 38.98 -0.18
CA ALA A 364 -24.94 39.87 -1.33
C ALA A 364 -26.16 40.80 -1.46
N GLN A 365 -25.99 42.08 -1.07
CA GLN A 365 -26.92 43.12 -1.46
C GLN A 365 -26.88 43.27 -2.99
N ARG A 366 -28.06 43.34 -3.62
CA ARG A 366 -28.17 43.61 -5.05
C ARG A 366 -27.69 45.03 -5.33
N VAL A 367 -26.48 45.17 -5.88
CA VAL A 367 -25.92 46.45 -6.33
C VAL A 367 -26.78 46.99 -7.48
N GLY A 368 -27.52 48.07 -7.20
CA GLY A 368 -28.24 48.84 -8.23
C GLY A 368 -27.26 49.63 -9.11
N ARG A 369 -27.68 49.97 -10.33
CA ARG A 369 -26.87 50.75 -11.28
C ARG A 369 -26.67 52.22 -10.85
N ALA A 370 -25.42 52.58 -10.60
CA ALA A 370 -24.77 53.85 -10.96
C ALA A 370 -23.25 53.53 -11.02
N SER A 371 -22.51 53.73 -12.12
CA SER A 371 -22.20 54.98 -12.84
C SER A 371 -21.23 55.90 -12.07
N ASP A 372 -20.15 56.27 -12.76
CA ASP A 372 -19.21 57.38 -12.51
C ASP A 372 -18.23 57.32 -11.30
N VAL A 373 -17.07 56.68 -11.54
CA VAL A 373 -15.73 57.31 -11.71
C VAL A 373 -15.48 58.65 -10.95
N PRO A 374 -14.35 58.85 -10.20
CA PRO A 374 -12.99 58.50 -10.62
C PRO A 374 -11.99 57.91 -9.59
N VAL A 375 -10.83 57.52 -10.14
CA VAL A 375 -9.59 57.12 -9.44
C VAL A 375 -8.81 58.33 -8.91
N PRO A 376 -8.28 58.30 -7.67
CA PRO A 376 -7.15 59.14 -7.23
C PRO A 376 -5.79 58.46 -7.46
N ALA A 377 -4.78 59.23 -7.86
CA ALA A 377 -3.45 58.72 -8.21
C ALA A 377 -2.46 58.64 -7.02
N GLN A 378 -1.29 58.03 -7.29
CA GLN A 378 -0.14 57.97 -6.38
C GLN A 378 0.35 59.36 -5.94
N ARG A 379 0.84 59.48 -4.70
CA ARG A 379 1.98 60.34 -4.34
C ARG A 379 2.65 59.91 -3.03
N THR A 380 3.83 60.46 -2.78
CA THR A 380 4.86 59.91 -1.88
C THR A 380 5.36 60.97 -0.88
N ALA A 381 6.09 60.51 0.14
CA ALA A 381 6.98 61.27 1.03
C ALA A 381 6.36 62.03 2.23
N MET A 382 6.94 61.77 3.42
CA MET A 382 7.71 62.70 4.29
C MET A 382 7.38 64.22 4.21
N GLU A 383 7.43 65.02 5.30
CA GLU A 383 8.10 64.80 6.61
C GLU A 383 7.59 65.72 7.75
N GLN A 384 7.77 65.26 9.00
CA GLN A 384 8.11 65.98 10.27
C GLN A 384 7.22 67.07 10.93
N ASP A 385 7.22 66.98 12.27
CA ASP A 385 7.19 68.02 13.33
C ASP A 385 6.02 69.04 13.46
N THR A 386 5.67 69.55 14.66
CA THR A 386 6.30 69.49 15.99
C THR A 386 5.27 69.31 17.14
N ALA A 387 5.72 69.17 18.40
CA ALA A 387 4.90 68.77 19.56
C ALA A 387 4.55 69.89 20.57
N VAL A 388 3.49 69.68 21.37
CA VAL A 388 3.21 70.40 22.64
C VAL A 388 2.75 69.42 23.75
N TYR A 389 3.14 69.72 24.99
CA TYR A 389 2.89 69.04 26.27
C TYR A 389 1.40 68.76 26.61
N GLY A 390 1.03 67.80 27.48
CA GLY A 390 1.82 66.70 28.07
C GLY A 390 1.32 66.09 29.40
N ARG A 391 1.85 64.91 29.73
CA ARG A 391 2.27 64.42 31.08
C ARG A 391 1.25 64.09 32.20
N VAL A 392 0.93 62.80 32.33
CA VAL A 392 1.06 61.96 33.56
C VAL A 392 1.60 60.60 33.05
N GLY A 393 2.73 60.04 33.50
CA GLY A 393 3.01 59.44 34.82
C GLY A 393 2.61 57.96 34.80
N SER A 394 3.49 56.95 34.92
CA SER A 394 4.89 56.92 35.41
C SER A 394 5.82 55.94 34.66
N THR A 395 7.14 56.17 34.83
CA THR A 395 8.30 55.23 34.79
C THR A 395 8.17 53.88 34.07
N GLN A 396 9.01 53.53 33.09
CA GLN A 396 10.46 53.21 33.21
C GLN A 396 10.74 52.03 34.17
N SER A 397 11.65 51.08 33.90
CA SER A 397 12.83 51.14 33.00
C SER A 397 13.09 49.84 32.24
N SER A 398 13.77 49.95 31.10
CA SER A 398 14.65 48.88 30.61
C SER A 398 15.92 48.80 31.48
N SER A 399 16.26 47.61 31.98
CA SER A 399 17.56 47.34 32.62
C SER A 399 18.07 45.96 32.23
N GLY A 400 19.37 45.84 31.99
CA GLY A 400 20.02 44.53 31.78
C GLY A 400 20.09 43.75 33.09
N ALA A 401 19.73 42.46 33.07
CA ALA A 401 19.75 41.60 34.25
C ALA A 401 20.21 40.18 33.91
N ALA A 402 20.65 39.46 34.95
CA ALA A 402 21.19 38.10 34.91
C ALA A 402 20.25 37.06 34.23
N PRO A 403 20.78 35.91 33.77
CA PRO A 403 19.97 34.83 33.18
C PRO A 403 18.77 34.48 34.08
N THR A 404 17.57 34.74 33.55
CA THR A 404 16.32 34.61 34.28
C THR A 404 16.10 33.15 34.65
N ARG A 405 16.16 32.85 35.96
CA ARG A 405 15.91 31.48 36.44
C ARG A 405 14.51 31.06 36.00
N PRO A 406 14.33 29.87 35.38
CA PRO A 406 13.03 29.41 34.93
C PRO A 406 12.07 29.31 36.13
N ASP A 407 10.82 29.71 35.90
CA ASP A 407 9.76 29.72 36.91
C ASP A 407 9.68 28.36 37.64
N PRO A 408 9.78 28.33 38.99
CA PRO A 408 9.73 27.09 39.76
C PRO A 408 8.42 26.32 39.57
N GLU A 409 7.28 26.98 39.32
CA GLU A 409 6.03 26.27 39.04
C GLU A 409 6.09 25.59 37.66
N MET A 410 6.58 26.30 36.64
CA MET A 410 6.86 25.73 35.31
C MET A 410 7.78 24.50 35.39
N VAL A 411 8.86 24.57 36.17
CA VAL A 411 9.78 23.45 36.43
C VAL A 411 9.05 22.26 37.05
N VAL A 412 8.20 22.47 38.05
CA VAL A 412 7.43 21.41 38.71
C VAL A 412 6.41 20.76 37.74
N ARG A 413 5.67 21.57 36.98
CA ARG A 413 4.69 21.10 36.00
C ARG A 413 5.34 20.27 34.88
N VAL A 414 6.47 20.73 34.34
CA VAL A 414 7.21 20.02 33.27
C VAL A 414 7.88 18.76 33.80
N ARG A 415 8.47 18.78 35.00
CA ARG A 415 9.04 17.60 35.66
C ARG A 415 7.97 16.50 35.83
N LYS A 416 6.81 16.85 36.39
CA LYS A 416 5.68 15.91 36.58
C LYS A 416 5.18 15.34 35.25
N ALA A 417 5.08 16.15 34.19
CA ALA A 417 4.71 15.67 32.87
C ALA A 417 5.71 14.63 32.31
N LEU A 418 7.02 14.88 32.46
CA LEU A 418 8.07 13.93 32.03
C LEU A 418 8.07 12.64 32.86
N GLU A 419 7.82 12.71 34.18
CA GLU A 419 7.61 11.51 34.99
C GLU A 419 6.40 10.69 34.53
N ASP A 420 5.32 11.33 34.08
CA ASP A 420 4.14 10.64 33.56
C ASP A 420 4.40 10.02 32.16
N PHE A 421 5.24 10.64 31.32
CA PHE A 421 5.78 10.00 30.12
C PHE A 421 6.68 8.80 30.47
N ALA A 422 7.51 8.91 31.52
CA ALA A 422 8.33 7.81 32.01
C ALA A 422 7.50 6.61 32.49
N LYS A 423 6.41 6.86 33.25
CA LYS A 423 5.42 5.85 33.68
C LYS A 423 4.76 5.16 32.49
N ARG A 424 4.38 5.92 31.46
CA ARG A 424 3.80 5.43 30.19
C ARG A 424 4.81 4.78 29.25
N ARG A 425 6.11 4.86 29.56
CA ARG A 425 7.25 4.35 28.77
C ARG A 425 7.31 4.91 27.33
N THR A 426 6.89 6.16 27.16
CA THR A 426 6.90 6.87 25.86
C THR A 426 7.86 8.07 25.88
N PRO A 427 8.57 8.34 24.77
CA PRO A 427 9.26 9.61 24.58
C PRO A 427 8.24 10.73 24.31
N THR A 428 8.68 11.98 24.36
CA THR A 428 7.83 13.15 24.14
C THR A 428 8.52 14.20 23.26
N THR A 429 7.77 15.15 22.72
CA THR A 429 8.29 16.31 21.96
C THR A 429 7.90 17.60 22.67
N TRP A 430 8.48 18.74 22.29
CA TRP A 430 8.16 20.04 22.90
C TRP A 430 6.67 20.40 22.88
N SER A 431 5.95 20.08 21.80
CA SER A 431 4.51 20.32 21.68
C SER A 431 3.70 19.38 22.59
N THR A 432 4.03 18.08 22.62
CA THR A 432 3.34 17.10 23.45
C THR A 432 3.62 17.31 24.95
N LEU A 433 4.84 17.72 25.29
CA LEU A 433 5.23 18.09 26.66
C LEU A 433 4.49 19.34 27.14
N GLY A 434 4.40 20.38 26.31
CA GLY A 434 3.66 21.60 26.63
C GLY A 434 2.16 21.33 26.84
N ALA A 435 1.54 20.52 25.98
CA ALA A 435 0.15 20.11 26.12
C ALA A 435 -0.12 19.36 27.43
N VAL A 436 0.70 18.36 27.80
CA VAL A 436 0.52 17.60 29.04
C VAL A 436 0.83 18.44 30.29
N ALA A 437 1.81 19.34 30.23
CA ALA A 437 2.14 20.25 31.33
C ALA A 437 1.19 21.46 31.44
N LYS A 438 0.23 21.62 30.51
CA LYS A 438 -0.67 22.77 30.35
C LYS A 438 0.09 24.12 30.28
N LEU A 439 1.15 24.15 29.46
CA LEU A 439 2.06 25.28 29.29
C LEU A 439 2.41 25.50 27.82
N ASN A 440 2.38 26.75 27.34
CA ASN A 440 2.76 27.07 25.97
C ASN A 440 4.29 27.21 25.83
N LEU A 441 5.00 26.09 26.00
CA LEU A 441 6.47 26.00 25.93
C LEU A 441 7.04 26.43 24.56
N MET A 442 6.21 26.51 23.52
CA MET A 442 6.61 26.99 22.19
C MET A 442 6.80 28.51 22.12
N ARG A 443 6.32 29.28 23.12
CA ARG A 443 6.61 30.72 23.24
C ARG A 443 7.98 31.02 23.85
N LEU A 444 8.57 30.09 24.59
CA LEU A 444 9.92 30.23 25.15
C LEU A 444 10.97 30.18 24.02
N SER A 445 12.05 30.94 24.15
CA SER A 445 13.23 30.85 23.28
C SER A 445 13.98 29.51 23.46
N PRO A 446 14.88 29.12 22.53
CA PRO A 446 15.71 27.93 22.70
C PRO A 446 16.57 27.94 23.97
N ALA A 447 17.04 29.12 24.41
CA ALA A 447 17.82 29.27 25.64
C ALA A 447 16.97 28.98 26.89
N GLU A 448 15.81 29.64 27.03
CA GLU A 448 14.89 29.41 28.15
C GLU A 448 14.40 27.96 28.21
N ARG A 449 14.18 27.32 27.05
CA ARG A 449 13.84 25.89 26.95
C ARG A 449 14.95 24.99 27.48
N ARG A 450 16.21 25.25 27.13
CA ARG A 450 17.38 24.54 27.64
C ARG A 450 17.52 24.73 29.15
N ASP A 451 17.39 25.95 29.63
CA ASP A 451 17.59 26.29 31.05
C ASP A 451 16.45 25.72 31.93
N LEU A 452 15.22 25.68 31.42
CA LEU A 452 14.08 24.96 31.99
C LEU A 452 14.36 23.45 32.14
N LEU A 453 14.92 22.79 31.13
CA LEU A 453 15.28 21.36 31.23
C LEU A 453 16.42 21.12 32.22
N ILE A 454 17.43 21.99 32.26
CA ILE A 454 18.51 21.95 33.25
C ILE A 454 17.94 22.09 34.68
N ALA A 455 16.95 22.95 34.89
CA ALA A 455 16.26 23.10 36.18
C ALA A 455 15.33 21.90 36.52
N VAL A 456 14.77 21.21 35.52
CA VAL A 456 13.99 19.97 35.69
C VAL A 456 14.86 18.79 36.14
N ASP A 457 16.08 18.67 35.62
CA ASP A 457 16.97 17.53 35.92
C ASP A 457 17.85 17.73 37.17
N ARG A 458 17.93 18.95 37.71
CA ARG A 458 18.59 19.24 38.99
C ARG A 458 17.69 18.82 40.19
N PRO A 459 18.26 18.29 41.29
CA PRO A 459 19.64 17.85 41.45
C PRO A 459 19.90 16.48 40.81
N VAL A 460 21.01 16.37 40.09
CA VAL A 460 21.46 15.12 39.46
C VAL A 460 22.09 14.22 40.52
N THR A 461 21.58 12.99 40.67
CA THR A 461 22.22 11.95 41.50
C THR A 461 22.48 10.68 40.67
N PRO A 462 23.37 9.78 41.11
CA PRO A 462 23.64 8.51 40.42
C PRO A 462 22.40 7.62 40.28
N ASP A 463 21.45 7.70 41.21
CA ASP A 463 20.24 6.87 41.25
C ASP A 463 19.08 7.44 40.43
N LYS A 464 19.08 8.76 40.16
CA LYS A 464 18.02 9.44 39.41
C LYS A 464 18.29 9.45 37.90
N PRO A 465 17.25 9.31 37.06
CA PRO A 465 17.34 9.50 35.62
C PRO A 465 17.43 10.99 35.26
N VAL A 466 18.05 11.31 34.14
CA VAL A 466 17.90 12.59 33.45
C VAL A 466 16.61 12.51 32.61
N LEU A 467 15.58 13.26 33.00
CA LEU A 467 14.26 13.26 32.38
C LEU A 467 14.21 14.03 31.05
N SER A 468 15.09 15.03 30.83
CA SER A 468 15.23 15.65 29.50
C SER A 468 15.62 14.64 28.41
N ALA A 469 16.27 13.53 28.77
CA ALA A 469 16.57 12.43 27.86
C ALA A 469 15.33 11.65 27.37
N LEU A 470 14.11 12.01 27.78
CA LEU A 470 12.84 11.57 27.17
C LEU A 470 12.35 12.49 26.04
N VAL A 471 12.85 13.73 25.96
CA VAL A 471 12.45 14.69 24.93
C VAL A 471 13.17 14.39 23.62
N ARG A 472 12.47 14.51 22.50
CA ARG A 472 12.98 14.32 21.15
C ARG A 472 12.59 15.50 20.24
N ASP A 473 13.37 15.68 19.18
CA ASP A 473 13.02 16.58 18.08
C ASP A 473 11.87 16.01 17.21
N SER A 474 11.48 16.74 16.16
CA SER A 474 10.46 16.30 15.19
C SER A 474 10.89 15.08 14.36
N GLY A 475 12.19 14.75 14.31
CA GLY A 475 12.75 13.57 13.65
C GLY A 475 12.97 12.37 14.59
N GLY A 476 12.55 12.44 15.85
CA GLY A 476 12.74 11.38 16.84
C GLY A 476 14.16 11.25 17.40
N ARG A 477 15.03 12.24 17.17
CA ARG A 477 16.42 12.30 17.64
C ARG A 477 16.53 13.06 18.98
N PRO A 478 17.63 12.92 19.74
CA PRO A 478 17.90 13.81 20.87
C PRO A 478 17.87 15.29 20.44
N LEU A 479 17.49 16.20 21.34
CA LEU A 479 17.50 17.64 21.02
C LEU A 479 18.92 18.12 20.67
N PRO A 480 19.09 19.09 19.74
CA PRO A 480 20.41 19.66 19.41
C PRO A 480 21.17 20.19 20.63
N ASP A 481 20.47 20.82 21.58
CA ASP A 481 21.05 21.34 22.83
C ASP A 481 21.41 20.27 23.87
N MET A 482 21.15 18.97 23.65
CA MET A 482 21.39 17.93 24.67
C MET A 482 22.84 17.89 25.16
N THR A 483 23.82 18.05 24.28
CA THR A 483 25.25 18.07 24.65
C THR A 483 25.58 19.23 25.61
N THR A 484 24.90 20.37 25.46
CA THR A 484 24.99 21.53 26.35
C THR A 484 24.27 21.25 27.68
N ILE A 485 23.06 20.69 27.64
CA ILE A 485 22.29 20.32 28.84
C ILE A 485 23.07 19.31 29.71
N ILE A 486 23.68 18.28 29.10
CA ILE A 486 24.49 17.27 29.80
C ILE A 486 25.68 17.92 30.53
N ARG A 487 26.35 18.88 29.88
CA ARG A 487 27.49 19.63 30.43
C ARG A 487 27.07 20.53 31.60
N GLU A 488 25.98 21.28 31.46
CA GLU A 488 25.39 22.12 32.52
C GLU A 488 24.82 21.30 33.69
N LEU A 489 24.53 20.02 33.48
CA LEU A 489 24.15 19.06 34.51
C LEU A 489 25.37 18.43 35.23
N GLY A 490 26.60 18.85 34.93
CA GLY A 490 27.82 18.36 35.58
C GLY A 490 28.24 16.95 35.13
N ILE A 491 27.83 16.52 33.94
CA ILE A 491 28.12 15.20 33.38
C ILE A 491 29.07 15.38 32.19
N HIS A 492 30.07 14.48 32.04
CA HIS A 492 30.92 14.46 30.85
C HIS A 492 30.07 14.30 29.58
N ALA A 493 30.21 15.25 28.67
CA ALA A 493 29.43 15.32 27.44
C ALA A 493 29.96 14.33 26.39
N PRO A 494 29.08 13.58 25.69
CA PRO A 494 29.46 12.76 24.55
C PRO A 494 30.22 13.52 23.47
N ALA A 495 31.28 12.93 22.91
CA ALA A 495 32.09 13.51 21.84
C ALA A 495 31.41 13.49 20.46
N ASP A 496 30.51 12.53 20.24
CA ASP A 496 29.90 12.26 18.94
C ASP A 496 28.41 11.93 19.02
N ASP A 497 27.75 12.03 17.86
CA ASP A 497 26.29 11.90 17.72
C ASP A 497 25.78 10.47 17.99
N ILE A 498 26.62 9.44 17.87
CA ILE A 498 26.28 8.04 18.15
C ILE A 498 26.35 7.80 19.65
N THR A 499 27.41 8.27 20.30
CA THR A 499 27.59 8.22 21.76
C THR A 499 26.52 9.04 22.48
N LEU A 500 26.12 10.20 21.92
CA LEU A 500 24.99 11.00 22.41
C LEU A 500 23.67 10.22 22.39
N ARG A 501 23.35 9.57 21.27
CA ARG A 501 22.14 8.73 21.16
C ARG A 501 22.18 7.56 22.13
N LEU A 502 23.32 6.88 22.26
CA LEU A 502 23.51 5.74 23.19
C LEU A 502 23.34 6.17 24.66
N TRP A 503 23.83 7.37 25.02
CA TRP A 503 23.66 7.94 26.35
C TRP A 503 22.21 8.34 26.62
N CYS A 504 21.57 9.07 25.70
CA CYS A 504 20.16 9.48 25.82
C CYS A 504 19.21 8.29 25.89
N ASP A 505 19.51 7.20 25.18
CA ASP A 505 18.72 5.97 25.25
C ASP A 505 18.96 5.18 26.54
N ARG A 506 20.17 5.22 27.12
CA ARG A 506 20.41 4.70 28.47
C ARG A 506 19.64 5.49 29.53
N GLU A 507 19.64 6.82 29.50
CA GLU A 507 18.89 7.62 30.47
C GLU A 507 17.37 7.50 30.30
N LYS A 508 16.86 7.38 29.06
CA LYS A 508 15.48 6.98 28.75
C LYS A 508 15.09 5.67 29.43
N ASP A 509 15.92 4.62 29.28
CA ASP A 509 15.67 3.34 29.94
C ASP A 509 15.73 3.45 31.47
N ARG A 510 16.63 4.27 32.01
CA ARG A 510 16.68 4.56 33.45
C ARG A 510 15.42 5.28 33.93
N ALA A 511 14.87 6.22 33.17
CA ALA A 511 13.60 6.88 33.49
C ALA A 511 12.44 5.87 33.51
N TYR A 512 12.34 5.02 32.49
CA TYR A 512 11.32 3.97 32.40
C TYR A 512 11.43 2.94 33.53
N HIS A 513 12.64 2.68 34.05
CA HIS A 513 12.86 1.77 35.18
C HIS A 513 12.61 2.44 36.54
N ALA A 514 13.00 3.71 36.71
CA ALA A 514 12.77 4.48 37.94
C ALA A 514 11.28 4.72 38.22
N HIS A 515 10.52 5.09 37.18
CA HIS A 515 9.09 5.41 37.28
C HIS A 515 8.18 4.23 36.92
N SER A 516 8.70 3.00 36.88
CA SER A 516 7.88 1.80 36.66
C SER A 516 6.95 1.49 37.84
N THR A 517 5.75 1.01 37.52
CA THR A 517 4.79 0.42 38.47
C THR A 517 5.19 -0.99 38.94
N SER A 518 6.27 -1.57 38.40
CA SER A 518 6.76 -2.91 38.79
C SER A 518 7.40 -2.92 40.17
N ARG A 519 7.06 -3.91 41.01
CA ARG A 519 7.57 -4.04 42.39
C ARG A 519 9.08 -4.32 42.51
N ILE A 520 9.79 -4.63 41.41
CA ILE A 520 11.24 -4.85 41.39
C ILE A 520 11.90 -3.72 40.59
N ARG A 521 12.46 -2.74 41.30
CA ARG A 521 13.13 -1.57 40.70
C ARG A 521 14.65 -1.77 40.63
N MET A 522 15.12 -2.43 39.58
CA MET A 522 16.52 -2.31 39.16
C MET A 522 16.62 -1.21 38.10
N ILE A 523 17.16 -0.05 38.49
CA ILE A 523 17.52 1.04 37.58
C ILE A 523 18.91 0.72 37.00
N PRO A 524 19.10 0.68 35.67
CA PRO A 524 20.43 0.50 35.09
C PRO A 524 21.40 1.60 35.54
N ALA A 525 22.70 1.30 35.60
CA ALA A 525 23.71 2.35 35.76
C ALA A 525 23.69 3.32 34.57
N ARG A 526 23.91 4.61 34.84
CA ARG A 526 24.18 5.64 33.82
C ARG A 526 25.33 5.17 32.91
N LEU A 527 25.27 5.53 31.64
CA LEU A 527 26.41 5.32 30.75
C LEU A 527 27.50 6.30 31.17
N ALA A 528 28.57 5.78 31.77
CA ALA A 528 29.75 6.58 32.12
C ALA A 528 30.43 7.04 30.82
N ILE A 529 30.70 8.33 30.72
CA ILE A 529 31.42 8.96 29.62
C ILE A 529 32.78 9.42 30.18
N GLY A 530 33.86 9.15 29.47
CA GLY A 530 35.21 9.55 29.85
C GLY A 530 35.48 11.03 29.58
N ALA A 531 36.66 11.51 29.98
CA ALA A 531 37.13 12.86 29.66
C ALA A 531 37.40 13.05 28.15
N ASP A 532 37.52 11.96 27.40
CA ASP A 532 37.58 11.86 25.95
C ASP A 532 36.19 11.93 25.27
N GLY A 533 35.10 11.99 26.05
CA GLY A 533 33.73 11.99 25.55
C GLY A 533 33.25 10.64 25.00
N GLN A 534 34.01 9.56 25.20
CA GLN A 534 33.67 8.19 24.76
C GLN A 534 33.09 7.35 25.92
N PRO A 535 32.35 6.25 25.64
CA PRO A 535 31.76 5.42 26.69
C PRO A 535 32.84 4.64 27.46
N ALA A 536 32.94 4.92 28.77
CA ALA A 536 33.97 4.32 29.62
C ALA A 536 33.81 2.79 29.72
N LYS A 537 34.94 2.08 29.54
CA LYS A 537 35.01 0.62 29.58
C LYS A 537 34.54 0.10 30.96
N PRO A 538 33.57 -0.82 31.05
CA PRO A 538 33.08 -1.30 32.33
C PRO A 538 34.19 -2.04 33.10
N PRO A 539 34.25 -1.92 34.44
CA PRO A 539 35.24 -2.63 35.25
C PRO A 539 35.07 -4.14 35.12
N ALA A 540 36.18 -4.86 35.10
CA ALA A 540 36.19 -6.32 34.94
C ALA A 540 35.70 -7.02 36.22
N VAL A 541 34.40 -7.28 36.32
CA VAL A 541 33.80 -7.98 37.46
C VAL A 541 34.16 -9.48 37.39
N SER A 542 35.07 -9.90 38.27
CA SER A 542 35.43 -11.31 38.48
C SER A 542 34.20 -12.16 38.80
N ARG A 543 33.97 -13.23 38.02
CA ARG A 543 32.84 -14.18 38.23
C ARG A 543 33.05 -15.05 39.48
N PRO A 544 32.12 -15.05 40.46
CA PRO A 544 32.03 -16.12 41.45
C PRO A 544 31.61 -17.46 40.80
N LYS A 545 32.00 -18.58 41.41
CA LYS A 545 31.59 -19.93 40.96
C LYS A 545 30.12 -20.21 41.32
N GLY A 546 29.44 -20.97 40.47
CA GLY A 546 27.97 -21.05 40.46
C GLY A 546 27.32 -21.97 41.51
N ARG A 547 25.99 -21.89 41.54
CA ARG A 547 25.09 -22.96 42.01
C ARG A 547 23.88 -23.00 41.05
N PRO A 548 23.38 -24.18 40.62
CA PRO A 548 22.34 -24.26 39.61
C PRO A 548 20.97 -23.81 40.15
N THR A 549 20.18 -23.17 39.28
CA THR A 549 18.75 -22.90 39.50
C THR A 549 17.93 -23.47 38.34
N THR A 550 16.71 -23.94 38.65
CA THR A 550 15.88 -24.75 37.74
C THR A 550 15.33 -23.92 36.56
N PRO A 551 15.41 -24.42 35.31
CA PRO A 551 15.03 -23.65 34.13
C PRO A 551 13.58 -23.89 33.70
N ASP A 552 12.65 -23.02 34.10
CA ASP A 552 11.33 -22.96 33.46
C ASP A 552 10.70 -21.55 33.46
N SER A 553 9.68 -21.36 32.60
CA SER A 553 8.78 -20.22 32.41
C SER A 553 9.35 -18.89 31.87
N ARG A 554 10.60 -18.51 32.16
CA ARG A 554 11.12 -17.19 31.71
C ARG A 554 11.47 -17.18 30.21
N ARG A 555 10.84 -16.26 29.46
CA ARG A 555 11.20 -15.98 28.05
C ARG A 555 12.66 -15.51 27.94
N PRO A 556 13.52 -16.18 27.15
CA PRO A 556 14.84 -15.64 26.82
C PRO A 556 14.68 -14.40 25.93
N LYS A 557 15.38 -13.31 26.28
CA LYS A 557 15.39 -12.05 25.51
C LYS A 557 16.39 -12.04 24.34
N THR A 558 17.24 -13.07 24.24
CA THR A 558 18.29 -13.20 23.22
C THR A 558 18.01 -14.38 22.28
N LEU A 559 18.46 -14.26 21.03
CA LEU A 559 18.34 -15.31 20.01
C LEU A 559 19.03 -16.62 20.47
N GLU A 560 20.20 -16.48 21.08
CA GLU A 560 21.00 -17.59 21.63
C GLU A 560 20.30 -18.31 22.78
N GLY A 561 19.66 -17.58 23.71
CA GLY A 561 18.83 -18.19 24.76
C GLY A 561 17.60 -18.91 24.20
N GLY A 562 17.00 -18.39 23.12
CA GLY A 562 15.91 -19.05 22.39
C GLY A 562 16.35 -20.33 21.68
N LEU A 563 17.55 -20.33 21.09
CA LEU A 563 18.18 -21.51 20.49
C LEU A 563 18.44 -22.60 21.54
N GLN A 564 19.07 -22.24 22.66
CA GLN A 564 19.43 -23.19 23.71
C GLN A 564 18.19 -23.77 24.43
N GLN A 565 17.12 -22.97 24.60
CA GLN A 565 15.83 -23.44 25.09
C GLN A 565 15.11 -24.39 24.12
N LEU A 566 15.26 -24.19 22.80
CA LEU A 566 14.71 -25.12 21.80
C LEU A 566 15.43 -26.47 21.84
N ILE A 567 16.77 -26.46 21.94
CA ILE A 567 17.60 -27.66 21.99
C ILE A 567 17.30 -28.50 23.25
N SER A 568 17.19 -27.86 24.43
CA SER A 568 16.84 -28.58 25.66
C SER A 568 15.41 -29.12 25.67
N ALA A 569 14.45 -28.38 25.10
CA ALA A 569 13.09 -28.86 24.90
C ALA A 569 13.03 -30.05 23.95
N MET A 570 13.83 -30.06 22.88
CA MET A 570 13.92 -31.21 21.95
C MET A 570 14.50 -32.45 22.62
N ALA A 571 15.53 -32.32 23.47
CA ALA A 571 16.06 -33.46 24.22
C ALA A 571 15.01 -34.08 25.16
N ARG A 572 14.30 -33.27 25.96
CA ARG A 572 13.24 -33.74 26.87
C ARG A 572 12.05 -34.36 26.13
N GLY A 573 11.62 -33.76 25.02
CA GLY A 573 10.57 -34.32 24.18
C GLY A 573 10.95 -35.65 23.53
N GLN A 574 12.23 -35.85 23.19
CA GLN A 574 12.70 -37.09 22.59
C GLN A 574 12.73 -38.26 23.58
N GLU A 575 12.96 -37.99 24.87
CA GLU A 575 12.83 -39.00 25.93
C GLU A 575 11.36 -39.39 26.15
N LEU A 576 10.46 -38.41 26.23
CA LEU A 576 9.02 -38.66 26.36
C LEU A 576 8.44 -39.44 25.16
N LEU A 577 8.98 -39.29 23.95
CA LEU A 577 8.59 -40.12 22.80
C LEU A 577 8.99 -41.60 22.90
N ARG A 578 9.91 -41.98 23.81
CA ARG A 578 10.26 -43.39 24.07
C ARG A 578 9.23 -44.10 24.95
N VAL A 579 8.51 -43.34 25.80
CA VAL A 579 7.55 -43.87 26.77
C VAL A 579 6.08 -43.56 26.44
N THR A 580 5.80 -42.61 25.55
CA THR A 580 4.43 -42.30 25.10
C THR A 580 3.94 -43.25 24.00
N SER A 581 2.65 -43.59 24.07
CA SER A 581 1.88 -44.21 22.99
C SER A 581 0.65 -43.36 22.61
N GLY A 582 -0.03 -43.72 21.52
CA GLY A 582 -1.37 -43.20 21.21
C GLY A 582 -1.47 -41.71 20.82
N PRO A 583 -2.56 -41.01 21.21
CA PRO A 583 -2.83 -39.63 20.78
C PRO A 583 -1.73 -38.63 21.17
N ASP A 584 -1.17 -38.74 22.38
CA ASP A 584 -0.16 -37.79 22.84
C ASP A 584 1.23 -38.05 22.26
N HIS A 585 1.60 -39.31 21.97
CA HIS A 585 2.75 -39.60 21.11
C HIS A 585 2.61 -38.87 19.76
N THR A 586 1.43 -38.95 19.14
CA THR A 586 1.14 -38.28 17.86
C THR A 586 1.23 -36.75 17.97
N ARG A 587 0.72 -36.18 19.07
CA ARG A 587 0.76 -34.74 19.37
C ARG A 587 2.20 -34.24 19.59
N LEU A 588 2.97 -34.95 20.41
CA LEU A 588 4.36 -34.63 20.76
C LEU A 588 5.30 -34.79 19.54
N SER A 589 5.15 -35.87 18.77
CA SER A 589 5.89 -36.12 17.54
C SER A 589 5.67 -35.01 16.50
N LYS A 590 4.41 -34.58 16.32
CA LYS A 590 4.05 -33.45 15.44
C LYS A 590 4.64 -32.11 15.92
N ALA A 591 4.79 -31.90 17.23
CA ALA A 591 5.48 -30.73 17.78
C ALA A 591 6.99 -30.80 17.56
N MET A 592 7.62 -31.96 17.81
CA MET A 592 9.06 -32.17 17.59
C MET A 592 9.46 -32.03 16.12
N LYS A 593 8.67 -32.54 15.17
CA LYS A 593 8.94 -32.37 13.73
C LYS A 593 8.99 -30.91 13.31
N LYS A 594 8.12 -30.05 13.89
CA LYS A 594 8.15 -28.59 13.69
C LYS A 594 9.37 -27.93 14.35
N ALA A 595 9.72 -28.35 15.57
CA ALA A 595 10.90 -27.84 16.28
C ALA A 595 12.21 -28.12 15.52
N ARG A 596 12.40 -29.37 15.06
CA ARG A 596 13.55 -29.80 14.23
C ARG A 596 13.65 -28.96 12.95
N ALA A 597 12.58 -28.87 12.16
CA ALA A 597 12.60 -28.09 10.91
C ALA A 597 12.97 -26.61 11.11
N ARG A 598 12.59 -25.99 12.25
CA ARG A 598 12.98 -24.60 12.55
C ARG A 598 14.43 -24.47 13.03
N LEU A 599 14.95 -25.47 13.74
CA LEU A 599 16.36 -25.55 14.13
C LEU A 599 17.28 -25.72 12.90
N ASP A 600 16.93 -26.62 11.99
CA ASP A 600 17.70 -26.88 10.78
C ASP A 600 17.71 -25.66 9.86
N ALA A 601 16.57 -24.96 9.73
CA ALA A 601 16.48 -23.69 9.01
C ALA A 601 17.33 -22.56 9.63
N HIS A 602 17.54 -22.56 10.95
CA HIS A 602 18.44 -21.61 11.61
C HIS A 602 19.92 -21.90 11.29
N TYR A 603 20.33 -23.18 11.35
CA TYR A 603 21.69 -23.55 10.93
C TYR A 603 21.95 -23.27 9.45
N ALA A 604 20.98 -23.54 8.56
CA ALA A 604 21.07 -23.25 7.13
C ALA A 604 21.10 -21.74 6.80
N ALA A 605 20.59 -20.87 7.68
CA ALA A 605 20.78 -19.42 7.57
C ALA A 605 22.18 -19.01 8.06
N LYS A 606 22.65 -19.59 9.17
CA LYS A 606 23.98 -19.30 9.75
C LYS A 606 25.12 -19.66 8.79
N THR A 607 25.04 -20.80 8.09
CA THR A 607 26.05 -21.20 7.08
C THR A 607 26.03 -20.36 5.80
N LYS A 608 24.95 -19.61 5.54
CA LYS A 608 24.81 -18.72 4.38
C LYS A 608 25.20 -17.26 4.66
N GLY A 609 25.67 -16.94 5.87
CA GLY A 609 26.19 -15.60 6.20
C GLY A 609 25.14 -14.48 6.20
N THR A 610 23.84 -14.80 6.35
CA THR A 610 22.74 -13.82 6.29
C THR A 610 22.88 -12.75 7.38
N THR A 611 22.67 -11.49 7.04
CA THR A 611 22.78 -10.34 7.94
C THR A 611 21.78 -10.38 9.10
N TYR A 612 22.20 -9.86 10.26
CA TYR A 612 21.46 -9.90 11.54
C TYR A 612 20.07 -9.25 11.46
N ALA A 613 19.90 -8.23 10.62
CA ALA A 613 18.63 -7.51 10.44
C ALA A 613 17.55 -8.35 9.73
N ASP A 614 17.92 -9.14 8.71
CA ASP A 614 16.97 -9.94 7.92
C ASP A 614 16.29 -11.02 8.78
N GLN A 615 17.00 -11.53 9.79
CA GLN A 615 16.50 -12.53 10.74
C GLN A 615 15.44 -11.99 11.72
N LEU A 616 15.34 -10.67 11.88
CA LEU A 616 14.37 -9.99 12.76
C LEU A 616 13.10 -9.56 12.03
N ASN A 617 13.21 -9.16 10.76
CA ASN A 617 12.07 -8.61 10.02
C ASN A 617 11.12 -9.68 9.43
N SER A 618 11.58 -10.92 9.22
CA SER A 618 10.73 -12.02 8.71
C SER A 618 9.74 -12.55 9.78
N HIS A 619 8.59 -11.88 9.90
CA HIS A 619 7.59 -12.10 10.96
C HIS A 619 6.75 -13.38 10.79
N SER A 620 7.28 -14.53 11.21
CA SER A 620 6.61 -15.40 12.20
C SER A 620 7.52 -16.58 12.60
N GLY A 621 7.53 -16.92 13.89
CA GLY A 621 8.24 -18.11 14.39
C GLY A 621 9.67 -17.88 14.90
N SER A 622 9.81 -17.14 16.01
CA SER A 622 11.02 -17.17 16.84
C SER A 622 11.36 -18.60 17.30
N LEU A 623 12.64 -18.90 17.53
CA LEU A 623 13.10 -20.15 18.15
C LEU A 623 12.43 -20.34 19.52
N SER A 624 12.32 -19.28 20.30
CA SER A 624 11.65 -19.27 21.61
C SER A 624 10.15 -19.60 21.52
N HIS A 625 9.49 -19.28 20.39
CA HIS A 625 8.07 -19.64 20.18
C HIS A 625 7.93 -21.15 19.91
N HIS A 626 8.81 -21.73 19.10
CA HIS A 626 8.82 -23.18 18.86
C HIS A 626 9.21 -23.96 20.12
N ALA A 627 10.13 -23.41 20.93
CA ALA A 627 10.47 -23.96 22.24
C ALA A 627 9.26 -23.91 23.20
N GLN A 628 8.53 -22.79 23.25
CA GLN A 628 7.31 -22.69 24.06
C GLN A 628 6.19 -23.64 23.62
N LEU A 629 6.00 -23.85 22.31
CA LEU A 629 5.04 -24.85 21.81
C LEU A 629 5.43 -26.28 22.19
N LEU A 630 6.72 -26.64 22.07
CA LEU A 630 7.21 -27.96 22.45
C LEU A 630 7.16 -28.18 23.97
N LEU A 631 7.54 -27.19 24.78
CA LEU A 631 7.42 -27.21 26.25
C LEU A 631 5.97 -27.21 26.76
N ARG A 632 4.99 -26.83 25.92
CA ARG A 632 3.56 -27.01 26.21
C ARG A 632 3.09 -28.43 25.89
N ALA A 633 3.52 -28.99 24.75
CA ALA A 633 3.21 -30.39 24.39
C ALA A 633 3.80 -31.37 25.41
N ILE A 634 5.06 -31.16 25.80
CA ILE A 634 5.76 -31.90 26.86
C ILE A 634 4.95 -31.88 28.16
N ARG A 635 4.53 -30.70 28.64
CA ARG A 635 3.68 -30.58 29.83
C ARG A 635 2.39 -31.38 29.71
N THR A 636 1.61 -31.18 28.65
CA THR A 636 0.32 -31.89 28.48
C THR A 636 0.46 -33.42 28.45
N THR A 637 1.64 -33.93 28.07
CA THR A 637 1.99 -35.35 28.14
C THR A 637 2.42 -35.77 29.55
N GLU A 638 3.28 -34.99 30.22
CA GLU A 638 3.72 -35.25 31.59
C GLU A 638 2.55 -35.20 32.59
N ASP A 639 1.63 -34.23 32.41
CA ASP A 639 0.42 -34.06 33.21
C ASP A 639 -0.47 -35.32 33.16
N HIS A 640 -0.55 -36.02 32.02
CA HIS A 640 -1.29 -37.29 31.89
C HIS A 640 -0.60 -38.45 32.63
N PHE A 641 0.73 -38.54 32.58
CA PHE A 641 1.48 -39.57 33.32
C PHE A 641 1.38 -39.39 34.85
N THR A 642 1.07 -38.19 35.34
CA THR A 642 0.89 -37.93 36.78
C THR A 642 -0.53 -38.19 37.33
N LEU A 643 -1.48 -38.64 36.49
CA LEU A 643 -2.90 -38.76 36.87
C LEU A 643 -3.41 -40.20 37.07
N GLU A 644 -2.59 -41.24 36.89
CA GLU A 644 -2.96 -42.63 37.20
C GLU A 644 -2.25 -43.17 38.47
N PRO A 645 -3.02 -43.36 39.56
CA PRO A 645 -2.78 -44.38 40.58
C PRO A 645 -3.81 -45.53 40.48
N VAL A 646 -3.62 -46.59 41.29
CA VAL A 646 -4.55 -47.74 41.58
C VAL A 646 -4.44 -48.97 40.64
N PRO A 647 -4.22 -50.21 41.17
CA PRO A 647 -3.34 -50.62 42.27
C PRO A 647 -2.55 -51.94 41.92
N GLU A 648 -1.94 -52.60 42.90
CA GLU A 648 -1.32 -53.92 42.73
C GLU A 648 -2.34 -55.09 42.77
N ALA A 649 -2.13 -56.17 41.99
CA ALA A 649 -2.13 -57.57 42.47
C ALA A 649 -1.98 -58.67 41.37
N LYS A 650 -0.99 -59.55 41.56
CA LYS A 650 -0.95 -61.00 41.23
C LYS A 650 -1.03 -61.52 39.76
N THR A 651 0.14 -61.92 39.26
CA THR A 651 0.38 -63.13 38.44
C THR A 651 0.04 -64.42 39.25
N PRO A 652 -0.18 -65.62 38.63
CA PRO A 652 0.81 -66.33 37.78
C PRO A 652 0.29 -67.03 36.49
N GLU A 653 1.12 -67.01 35.44
CA GLU A 653 1.83 -68.12 34.76
C GLU A 653 1.22 -69.58 34.64
N PRO A 654 1.64 -70.42 33.65
CA PRO A 654 1.21 -70.36 32.25
C PRO A 654 0.84 -71.75 31.63
N ALA A 655 0.33 -71.77 30.37
CA ALA A 655 0.38 -72.96 29.50
C ALA A 655 0.30 -72.65 27.98
N GLN A 656 0.84 -73.56 27.17
CA GLN A 656 0.94 -73.62 25.69
C GLN A 656 0.29 -74.96 25.19
N PRO A 657 0.21 -75.31 23.89
CA PRO A 657 0.07 -74.56 22.62
C PRO A 657 -0.87 -75.22 21.55
N ALA A 658 -0.91 -74.64 20.33
CA ALA A 658 -0.90 -75.31 18.99
C ALA A 658 -2.17 -75.88 18.27
N SER A 659 -2.59 -75.17 17.21
CA SER A 659 -2.65 -75.65 15.79
C SER A 659 -3.87 -76.49 15.27
N PRO A 660 -3.97 -76.93 13.97
CA PRO A 660 -4.54 -76.12 12.85
C PRO A 660 -5.46 -76.90 11.82
N ARG A 661 -5.69 -76.35 10.59
CA ARG A 661 -6.24 -76.94 9.29
C ARG A 661 -7.76 -76.73 8.96
N VAL A 662 -8.34 -76.79 7.72
CA VAL A 662 -7.93 -76.80 6.26
C VAL A 662 -9.13 -76.59 5.26
N VAL A 663 -8.96 -75.82 4.16
CA VAL A 663 -9.47 -75.90 2.73
C VAL A 663 -10.98 -76.18 2.33
N ALA A 664 -11.59 -75.24 1.55
CA ALA A 664 -12.59 -75.35 0.41
C ALA A 664 -13.98 -76.07 0.57
N GLU A 665 -14.95 -76.20 -0.39
CA GLU A 665 -15.64 -75.41 -1.50
C GLU A 665 -16.94 -76.20 -1.92
N HIS A 666 -17.83 -75.97 -2.94
CA HIS A 666 -17.95 -75.08 -4.13
C HIS A 666 -19.44 -74.65 -4.45
N ALA A 667 -20.01 -74.97 -5.65
CA ALA A 667 -21.32 -74.56 -6.24
C ALA A 667 -21.73 -75.52 -7.43
N PRO A 668 -22.77 -75.35 -8.32
CA PRO A 668 -23.80 -74.31 -8.56
C PRO A 668 -25.23 -74.85 -8.97
N SER A 669 -25.98 -74.17 -9.89
CA SER A 669 -27.13 -74.62 -10.76
C SER A 669 -28.61 -74.33 -10.31
N ALA A 670 -29.66 -74.30 -11.16
CA ALA A 670 -30.05 -73.42 -12.33
C ALA A 670 -31.40 -73.87 -12.97
N GLN A 671 -32.18 -72.98 -13.63
CA GLN A 671 -33.01 -73.16 -14.88
C GLN A 671 -34.19 -72.13 -15.10
N PRO A 672 -34.79 -71.97 -16.32
CA PRO A 672 -35.32 -70.68 -16.82
C PRO A 672 -36.79 -70.65 -17.32
N THR A 673 -37.22 -69.52 -17.93
CA THR A 673 -38.40 -69.38 -18.82
C THR A 673 -38.25 -68.19 -19.79
N GLU A 674 -39.00 -68.22 -20.90
CA GLU A 674 -38.96 -67.26 -22.03
C GLU A 674 -40.38 -67.12 -22.66
N ALA A 675 -40.75 -66.12 -23.48
CA ALA A 675 -40.05 -64.95 -24.03
C ALA A 675 -41.03 -63.75 -24.21
N ALA A 676 -40.53 -62.51 -24.16
CA ALA A 676 -41.18 -61.32 -24.75
C ALA A 676 -40.14 -60.22 -25.04
N VAL A 677 -39.85 -59.93 -26.32
CA VAL A 677 -38.78 -58.97 -26.71
C VAL A 677 -39.27 -57.53 -26.67
N HIS A 678 -39.49 -57.00 -25.46
CA HIS A 678 -39.49 -55.57 -25.24
C HIS A 678 -38.04 -55.06 -25.30
N LYS A 679 -37.63 -54.44 -26.42
CA LYS A 679 -36.33 -53.75 -26.50
C LYS A 679 -36.18 -52.80 -25.31
N SER A 680 -35.05 -52.84 -24.62
CA SER A 680 -34.80 -51.94 -23.50
C SER A 680 -34.80 -50.49 -24.02
N PRO A 681 -35.21 -49.49 -23.23
CA PRO A 681 -34.97 -48.08 -23.55
C PRO A 681 -33.51 -47.78 -23.88
N LYS A 682 -32.57 -48.57 -23.33
CA LYS A 682 -31.13 -48.48 -23.60
C LYS A 682 -30.71 -49.07 -24.95
N ASP A 683 -31.46 -50.04 -25.47
CA ASP A 683 -31.21 -50.65 -26.79
C ASP A 683 -31.74 -49.72 -27.89
N VAL A 684 -32.93 -49.15 -27.67
CA VAL A 684 -33.49 -48.09 -28.54
C VAL A 684 -32.56 -46.87 -28.58
N ALA A 685 -31.99 -46.46 -27.43
CA ALA A 685 -31.00 -45.39 -27.39
C ALA A 685 -29.67 -45.75 -28.08
N ALA A 686 -29.31 -47.04 -28.16
CA ALA A 686 -28.14 -47.50 -28.93
C ALA A 686 -28.41 -47.43 -30.44
N GLU A 687 -29.55 -47.93 -30.90
CA GLU A 687 -29.97 -47.84 -32.31
C GLU A 687 -30.09 -46.39 -32.79
N GLN A 688 -30.65 -45.50 -31.96
CA GLN A 688 -30.68 -44.06 -32.24
C GLN A 688 -29.30 -43.43 -32.28
N PHE A 689 -28.39 -43.81 -31.38
CA PHE A 689 -27.02 -43.32 -31.39
C PHE A 689 -26.26 -43.75 -32.65
N GLU A 690 -26.37 -45.02 -33.06
CA GLU A 690 -25.72 -45.53 -34.28
C GLU A 690 -26.28 -44.87 -35.56
N SER A 691 -27.59 -44.60 -35.61
CA SER A 691 -28.18 -43.80 -36.70
C SER A 691 -27.60 -42.38 -36.77
N LEU A 692 -27.35 -41.72 -35.64
CA LEU A 692 -26.68 -40.42 -35.60
C LEU A 692 -25.20 -40.51 -36.01
N VAL A 693 -24.50 -41.63 -35.75
CA VAL A 693 -23.12 -41.84 -36.21
C VAL A 693 -23.05 -41.90 -37.74
N GLU A 694 -23.93 -42.63 -38.42
CA GLU A 694 -23.88 -42.69 -39.88
C GLU A 694 -24.40 -41.40 -40.55
N GLN A 695 -25.40 -40.73 -39.96
CA GLN A 695 -25.79 -39.38 -40.40
C GLN A 695 -24.63 -38.36 -40.27
N PHE A 696 -23.82 -38.46 -39.20
CA PHE A 696 -22.64 -37.61 -39.04
C PHE A 696 -21.59 -37.92 -40.12
N ARG A 697 -21.33 -39.19 -40.42
CA ARG A 697 -20.40 -39.60 -41.49
C ARG A 697 -20.86 -39.11 -42.86
N GLU A 698 -22.14 -39.13 -43.14
CA GLU A 698 -22.67 -38.57 -44.39
C GLU A 698 -22.45 -37.05 -44.44
N ALA A 699 -22.75 -36.33 -43.35
CA ALA A 699 -22.44 -34.89 -43.25
C ALA A 699 -20.93 -34.60 -43.41
N GLN A 700 -20.04 -35.49 -42.94
CA GLN A 700 -18.60 -35.40 -43.21
C GLN A 700 -18.24 -35.63 -44.69
N ARG A 701 -18.91 -36.57 -45.39
CA ARG A 701 -18.69 -36.85 -46.83
C ARG A 701 -19.07 -35.63 -47.69
N VAL A 702 -20.17 -34.96 -47.39
CA VAL A 702 -20.65 -33.77 -48.12
C VAL A 702 -20.12 -32.44 -47.57
N LEU A 703 -19.30 -32.46 -46.51
CA LEU A 703 -18.74 -31.30 -45.80
C LEU A 703 -19.81 -30.33 -45.22
N ASP A 704 -20.98 -30.83 -44.84
CA ASP A 704 -22.02 -30.04 -44.17
C ASP A 704 -21.70 -29.88 -42.67
N VAL A 705 -20.97 -28.82 -42.35
CA VAL A 705 -20.47 -28.52 -40.99
C VAL A 705 -21.62 -28.15 -40.03
N ASP A 706 -22.65 -27.45 -40.50
CA ASP A 706 -23.75 -26.99 -39.64
C ASP A 706 -24.67 -28.18 -39.29
N ARG A 707 -24.93 -29.10 -40.25
CA ARG A 707 -25.63 -30.37 -39.99
C ARG A 707 -24.83 -31.29 -39.07
N ALA A 708 -23.51 -31.37 -39.25
CA ALA A 708 -22.62 -32.16 -38.40
C ALA A 708 -22.61 -31.66 -36.94
N GLU A 709 -22.63 -30.33 -36.71
CA GLU A 709 -22.74 -29.77 -35.35
C GLU A 709 -24.07 -30.15 -34.68
N GLU A 710 -25.20 -30.07 -35.40
CA GLU A 710 -26.50 -30.47 -34.85
C GLU A 710 -26.52 -31.96 -34.45
N ILE A 711 -26.01 -32.84 -35.31
CA ILE A 711 -25.95 -34.28 -35.04
C ILE A 711 -25.06 -34.56 -33.81
N TYR A 712 -23.90 -33.90 -33.69
CA TYR A 712 -23.04 -34.00 -32.51
C TYR A 712 -23.75 -33.51 -31.23
N ARG A 713 -24.50 -32.40 -31.32
CA ARG A 713 -25.31 -31.85 -30.22
C ARG A 713 -26.39 -32.83 -29.74
N MET A 714 -26.97 -33.64 -30.64
CA MET A 714 -27.94 -34.69 -30.30
C MET A 714 -27.29 -35.97 -29.76
N ALA A 715 -26.14 -36.38 -30.31
CA ALA A 715 -25.44 -37.60 -29.91
C ALA A 715 -24.80 -37.49 -28.50
N GLY A 716 -24.27 -36.32 -28.14
CA GLY A 716 -23.55 -36.10 -26.88
C GLY A 716 -24.37 -36.29 -25.58
N PRO A 717 -25.67 -35.92 -25.52
CA PRO A 717 -26.56 -36.29 -24.42
C PRO A 717 -26.89 -37.80 -24.39
N LEU A 718 -27.34 -38.37 -25.52
CA LEU A 718 -27.72 -39.79 -25.63
C LEU A 718 -26.60 -40.73 -25.17
N HIS A 719 -25.37 -40.45 -25.62
CA HIS A 719 -24.17 -41.17 -25.17
C HIS A 719 -24.05 -41.15 -23.64
N ARG A 720 -24.07 -39.98 -23.02
CA ARG A 720 -23.75 -39.83 -21.58
C ARG A 720 -24.86 -40.29 -20.63
N THR A 721 -26.13 -40.29 -21.03
CA THR A 721 -27.25 -40.55 -20.10
C THR A 721 -28.13 -41.75 -20.46
N GLN A 722 -28.11 -42.26 -21.70
CA GLN A 722 -29.05 -43.30 -22.15
C GLN A 722 -28.37 -44.61 -22.60
N LEU A 723 -27.14 -44.55 -23.14
CA LEU A 723 -26.35 -45.76 -23.42
C LEU A 723 -25.97 -46.51 -22.13
N SER A 724 -25.78 -47.83 -22.22
CA SER A 724 -25.18 -48.63 -21.16
C SER A 724 -23.67 -48.32 -21.02
N PRO A 725 -23.03 -48.48 -19.84
CA PRO A 725 -21.61 -48.17 -19.66
C PRO A 725 -20.66 -48.90 -20.64
N ALA A 726 -21.00 -50.13 -21.03
CA ALA A 726 -20.26 -50.89 -22.02
C ALA A 726 -20.46 -50.39 -23.47
N ALA A 727 -21.60 -49.75 -23.78
CA ALA A 727 -21.79 -49.04 -25.05
C ALA A 727 -21.13 -47.64 -25.02
N GLN A 728 -21.19 -46.95 -23.87
CA GLN A 728 -20.51 -45.67 -23.66
C GLN A 728 -19.00 -45.78 -23.92
N HIS A 729 -18.34 -46.78 -23.33
CA HIS A 729 -16.91 -46.98 -23.49
C HIS A 729 -16.52 -47.33 -24.93
N ARG A 730 -17.26 -48.26 -25.59
CA ARG A 730 -17.04 -48.59 -27.02
C ARG A 730 -17.19 -47.37 -27.93
N ASN A 731 -18.23 -46.56 -27.71
CA ASN A 731 -18.54 -45.41 -28.57
C ASN A 731 -17.79 -44.13 -28.17
N GLN A 732 -16.97 -44.17 -27.12
CA GLN A 732 -16.21 -43.02 -26.61
C GLN A 732 -15.24 -42.44 -27.65
N ALA A 733 -14.61 -43.29 -28.45
CA ALA A 733 -13.72 -42.88 -29.53
C ALA A 733 -14.48 -42.09 -30.62
N ILE A 734 -15.67 -42.56 -31.01
CA ILE A 734 -16.51 -41.95 -32.05
C ILE A 734 -16.98 -40.56 -31.62
N VAL A 735 -17.44 -40.40 -30.37
CA VAL A 735 -17.83 -39.07 -29.84
C VAL A 735 -16.63 -38.12 -29.75
N ALA A 736 -15.44 -38.64 -29.44
CA ALA A 736 -14.22 -37.84 -29.44
C ALA A 736 -13.78 -37.43 -30.85
N GLU A 737 -13.95 -38.30 -31.85
CA GLU A 737 -13.73 -38.02 -33.28
C GLU A 737 -14.69 -36.93 -33.78
N MET A 738 -16.01 -37.10 -33.58
CA MET A 738 -17.04 -36.12 -33.96
C MET A 738 -16.70 -34.71 -33.45
N ARG A 739 -16.43 -34.60 -32.14
CA ARG A 739 -16.02 -33.35 -31.48
C ARG A 739 -14.76 -32.75 -32.10
N THR A 740 -13.78 -33.59 -32.43
CA THR A 740 -12.50 -33.14 -32.99
C THR A 740 -12.67 -32.65 -34.42
N TRP A 741 -13.47 -33.34 -35.24
CA TRP A 741 -13.77 -32.93 -36.61
C TRP A 741 -14.53 -31.59 -36.64
N VAL A 742 -15.64 -31.46 -35.89
CA VAL A 742 -16.39 -30.19 -35.80
C VAL A 742 -15.49 -29.05 -35.27
N GLY A 743 -14.66 -29.33 -34.25
CA GLY A 743 -13.71 -28.36 -33.72
C GLY A 743 -12.62 -27.92 -34.71
N VAL A 744 -12.17 -28.82 -35.60
CA VAL A 744 -11.21 -28.52 -36.68
C VAL A 744 -11.87 -27.74 -37.83
N GLN A 745 -13.14 -27.98 -38.13
CA GLN A 745 -13.88 -27.20 -39.14
C GLN A 745 -14.35 -25.82 -38.63
N GLN A 746 -14.35 -25.57 -37.31
CA GLN A 746 -14.74 -24.27 -36.72
C GLN A 746 -13.65 -23.50 -35.91
N PRO A 747 -12.39 -23.30 -36.37
CA PRO A 747 -11.35 -22.68 -35.52
C PRO A 747 -11.65 -21.22 -35.10
N ASN A 748 -12.31 -20.47 -35.99
CA ASN A 748 -12.33 -19.00 -35.93
C ASN A 748 -13.69 -18.34 -35.59
N ARG A 749 -14.84 -19.01 -35.77
CA ARG A 749 -16.16 -18.44 -35.38
C ARG A 749 -16.26 -18.33 -33.86
N SER A 750 -16.28 -19.47 -33.18
CA SER A 750 -16.66 -19.58 -31.77
C SER A 750 -15.64 -18.91 -30.83
N SER A 751 -14.34 -18.96 -31.15
CA SER A 751 -13.28 -18.38 -30.33
C SER A 751 -13.23 -16.84 -30.39
N ALA A 752 -13.65 -16.22 -31.50
CA ALA A 752 -13.75 -14.76 -31.64
C ALA A 752 -15.03 -14.22 -30.97
N LEU A 753 -16.17 -14.89 -31.18
CA LEU A 753 -17.46 -14.52 -30.59
C LEU A 753 -17.44 -14.66 -29.06
N LEU A 754 -16.82 -15.73 -28.51
CA LEU A 754 -16.63 -15.89 -27.07
C LEU A 754 -15.79 -14.76 -26.46
N LYS A 755 -14.71 -14.34 -27.13
CA LYS A 755 -13.89 -13.19 -26.70
C LYS A 755 -14.67 -11.88 -26.75
N ARG A 756 -15.56 -11.69 -27.74
CA ARG A 756 -16.44 -10.51 -27.84
C ARG A 756 -17.46 -10.51 -26.69
N CYS A 757 -18.17 -11.60 -26.46
CA CYS A 757 -19.13 -11.73 -25.35
C CYS A 757 -18.46 -11.51 -23.97
N ARG A 758 -17.26 -12.08 -23.74
CA ARG A 758 -16.48 -11.84 -22.53
C ARG A 758 -16.06 -10.38 -22.35
N ARG A 759 -15.68 -9.67 -23.42
CA ARG A 759 -15.39 -8.22 -23.36
C ARG A 759 -16.63 -7.41 -23.00
N LEU A 760 -17.81 -7.71 -23.56
CA LEU A 760 -19.06 -7.03 -23.19
C LEU A 760 -19.42 -7.24 -21.71
N ILE A 761 -19.31 -8.47 -21.21
CA ILE A 761 -19.55 -8.79 -19.79
C ILE A 761 -18.54 -8.06 -18.87
N HIS A 762 -17.30 -7.88 -19.32
CA HIS A 762 -16.28 -7.09 -18.62
C HIS A 762 -16.58 -5.59 -18.68
N GLN A 763 -16.97 -5.06 -19.84
CA GLN A 763 -17.29 -3.66 -20.02
C GLN A 763 -18.45 -3.23 -19.14
N MET A 764 -19.55 -4.00 -19.11
CA MET A 764 -20.68 -3.78 -18.21
C MET A 764 -20.30 -3.82 -16.71
N ARG A 765 -19.18 -4.50 -16.36
CA ARG A 765 -18.67 -4.57 -14.98
C ARG A 765 -17.84 -3.35 -14.59
N GLU A 766 -16.99 -2.84 -15.50
CA GLU A 766 -16.17 -1.64 -15.25
C GLU A 766 -16.99 -0.35 -15.37
N GLU A 767 -17.79 -0.23 -16.43
CA GLU A 767 -18.59 0.96 -16.77
C GLU A 767 -19.96 0.99 -16.06
N LYS A 768 -20.17 0.10 -15.06
CA LYS A 768 -21.45 -0.13 -14.37
C LYS A 768 -22.17 1.16 -13.97
N ASP A 769 -21.43 2.10 -13.39
CA ASP A 769 -21.96 3.30 -12.77
C ASP A 769 -21.86 4.54 -13.69
N THR A 770 -21.27 4.40 -14.88
CA THR A 770 -21.13 5.46 -15.91
C THR A 770 -21.98 5.23 -17.15
N ILE A 771 -22.39 4.00 -17.44
CA ILE A 771 -23.21 3.67 -18.61
C ILE A 771 -24.68 4.09 -18.42
N SER A 772 -25.30 4.67 -19.45
CA SER A 772 -26.74 4.95 -19.48
C SER A 772 -27.57 3.68 -19.55
N THR A 773 -28.86 3.75 -19.23
CA THR A 773 -29.73 2.56 -19.18
C THR A 773 -29.96 1.96 -20.57
N ASP A 774 -30.07 2.78 -21.63
CA ASP A 774 -30.14 2.27 -23.00
C ASP A 774 -28.79 1.80 -23.54
N GLY A 775 -27.67 2.39 -23.09
CA GLY A 775 -26.34 1.84 -23.35
C GLY A 775 -26.18 0.43 -22.75
N LEU A 776 -26.62 0.25 -21.51
CA LEU A 776 -26.66 -1.06 -20.84
C LEU A 776 -27.62 -2.04 -21.56
N ALA A 777 -28.75 -1.57 -22.07
CA ALA A 777 -29.68 -2.38 -22.86
C ALA A 777 -29.03 -2.86 -24.17
N ALA A 778 -28.32 -1.99 -24.89
CA ALA A 778 -27.62 -2.32 -26.12
C ALA A 778 -26.50 -3.35 -25.90
N LEU A 779 -25.64 -3.15 -24.89
CA LEU A 779 -24.58 -4.12 -24.55
C LEU A 779 -25.15 -5.47 -24.12
N LEU A 780 -26.28 -5.50 -23.40
CA LEU A 780 -26.96 -6.75 -23.01
C LEU A 780 -27.61 -7.47 -24.19
N ALA A 781 -28.21 -6.74 -25.13
CA ALA A 781 -28.77 -7.31 -26.35
C ALA A 781 -27.68 -7.95 -27.21
N GLU A 782 -26.54 -7.26 -27.42
CA GLU A 782 -25.41 -7.81 -28.16
C GLU A 782 -24.80 -9.04 -27.45
N ALA A 783 -24.57 -8.96 -26.14
CA ALA A 783 -24.02 -10.08 -25.38
C ALA A 783 -24.94 -11.32 -25.39
N LYS A 784 -26.26 -11.13 -25.37
CA LYS A 784 -27.25 -12.22 -25.53
C LYS A 784 -27.19 -12.87 -26.91
N ALA A 785 -27.28 -12.08 -27.99
CA ALA A 785 -27.23 -12.59 -29.36
C ALA A 785 -25.90 -13.31 -29.68
N LEU A 786 -24.80 -12.95 -28.99
CA LEU A 786 -23.54 -13.69 -29.03
C LEU A 786 -23.58 -14.97 -28.18
N SER A 787 -24.27 -14.97 -27.03
CA SER A 787 -24.38 -16.14 -26.14
C SER A 787 -25.23 -17.29 -26.70
N GLU A 788 -26.21 -17.00 -27.57
CA GLU A 788 -27.00 -18.02 -28.27
C GLU A 788 -26.17 -18.82 -29.28
N ARG A 789 -25.03 -18.28 -29.70
CA ARG A 789 -24.13 -18.82 -30.74
C ARG A 789 -22.80 -19.34 -30.18
N VAL A 790 -22.67 -19.40 -28.85
CA VAL A 790 -21.41 -19.72 -28.15
C VAL A 790 -21.69 -20.41 -26.81
N THR A 791 -21.00 -21.52 -26.54
CA THR A 791 -21.09 -22.24 -25.26
C THR A 791 -20.41 -21.49 -24.10
N LEU A 792 -21.18 -20.62 -23.42
CA LEU A 792 -20.76 -19.97 -22.16
C LEU A 792 -20.65 -20.95 -20.98
N SER A 793 -19.96 -20.53 -19.92
CA SER A 793 -19.94 -21.20 -18.62
C SER A 793 -21.19 -20.88 -17.76
N ASP A 794 -21.38 -21.63 -16.67
CA ASP A 794 -22.47 -21.34 -15.71
C ASP A 794 -22.27 -20.05 -14.90
N SER A 795 -21.04 -19.57 -14.73
CA SER A 795 -20.80 -18.25 -14.12
C SER A 795 -21.12 -17.13 -15.11
N GLU A 796 -20.76 -17.29 -16.39
CA GLU A 796 -21.04 -16.33 -17.46
C GLU A 796 -22.55 -16.21 -17.73
N ARG A 797 -23.28 -17.34 -17.75
CA ARG A 797 -24.75 -17.35 -17.78
C ARG A 797 -25.37 -16.61 -16.58
N LYS A 798 -24.86 -16.84 -15.37
CA LYS A 798 -25.37 -16.20 -14.14
C LYS A 798 -25.09 -14.69 -14.11
N ASP A 799 -23.95 -14.24 -14.64
CA ASP A 799 -23.63 -12.81 -14.76
C ASP A 799 -24.55 -12.11 -15.78
N LEU A 800 -24.80 -12.68 -16.96
CA LEU A 800 -25.77 -12.11 -17.91
C LEU A 800 -27.19 -12.05 -17.31
N ALA A 801 -27.63 -13.11 -16.63
CA ALA A 801 -28.92 -13.14 -15.94
C ALA A 801 -28.99 -12.20 -14.71
N LYS A 802 -27.85 -11.76 -14.17
CA LYS A 802 -27.76 -10.72 -13.12
C LYS A 802 -27.87 -9.32 -13.74
N TRP A 803 -27.16 -9.07 -14.85
CA TRP A 803 -27.23 -7.79 -15.56
C TRP A 803 -28.60 -7.50 -16.16
N GLN A 804 -29.31 -8.51 -16.69
CA GLN A 804 -30.69 -8.32 -17.13
C GLN A 804 -31.61 -7.79 -16.01
N ARG A 805 -31.49 -8.33 -14.78
CA ARG A 805 -32.26 -7.85 -13.62
C ARG A 805 -31.82 -6.45 -13.17
N HIS A 806 -30.55 -6.11 -13.32
CA HIS A 806 -30.04 -4.75 -13.05
C HIS A 806 -30.57 -3.71 -14.06
N LEU A 807 -30.67 -4.08 -15.34
CA LEU A 807 -31.30 -3.24 -16.37
C LEU A 807 -32.79 -3.04 -16.09
N GLN A 808 -33.50 -4.12 -15.75
CA GLN A 808 -34.93 -4.05 -15.44
C GLN A 808 -35.21 -3.17 -14.22
N ALA A 809 -34.48 -3.34 -13.11
CA ALA A 809 -34.63 -2.50 -11.93
C ALA A 809 -34.28 -1.01 -12.18
N ARG A 810 -33.38 -0.72 -13.14
CA ARG A 810 -33.12 0.67 -13.59
C ARG A 810 -34.31 1.25 -14.33
N ARG A 811 -34.89 0.51 -15.29
CA ARG A 811 -36.06 0.98 -16.06
C ARG A 811 -37.31 1.13 -15.18
N GLU A 812 -37.51 0.24 -14.23
CA GLU A 812 -38.58 0.35 -13.22
C GLU A 812 -38.41 1.62 -12.37
N ALA A 813 -37.18 1.98 -11.97
CA ALA A 813 -36.89 3.23 -11.27
C ALA A 813 -37.06 4.48 -12.16
N GLU A 814 -36.67 4.42 -13.44
CA GLU A 814 -36.83 5.51 -14.40
C GLU A 814 -38.32 5.79 -14.69
N GLN A 815 -39.13 4.74 -14.85
CA GLN A 815 -40.59 4.87 -15.00
C GLN A 815 -41.24 5.45 -13.73
N LEU A 816 -40.83 5.00 -12.54
CA LEU A 816 -41.28 5.55 -11.25
C LEU A 816 -40.87 7.02 -11.01
N THR A 817 -39.99 7.59 -11.84
CA THR A 817 -39.63 9.01 -11.85
C THR A 817 -40.19 9.80 -13.04
N SER A 818 -40.77 9.12 -14.04
CA SER A 818 -41.36 9.76 -15.23
C SER A 818 -42.84 10.12 -15.04
N ASP A 819 -43.54 9.44 -14.12
CA ASP A 819 -44.97 9.69 -13.83
C ASP A 819 -45.20 10.89 -12.86
N SER A 820 -44.19 11.75 -12.66
CA SER A 820 -44.25 12.89 -11.73
C SER A 820 -43.69 14.20 -12.31
N ASP A 821 -44.44 14.83 -13.22
CA ASP A 821 -44.33 16.27 -13.52
C ASP A 821 -45.21 17.05 -12.50
N PRO A 822 -44.71 18.14 -11.88
CA PRO A 822 -44.94 19.44 -12.52
C PRO A 822 -43.77 20.44 -12.44
N SER A 823 -43.44 20.97 -13.62
CA SER A 823 -43.14 22.39 -13.90
C SER A 823 -41.84 23.05 -13.39
N LYS A 824 -40.99 23.39 -14.37
CA LYS A 824 -40.23 24.65 -14.58
C LYS A 824 -39.22 25.20 -13.54
N ASP A 825 -38.07 25.55 -14.10
CA ASP A 825 -37.16 26.66 -13.71
C ASP A 825 -36.37 26.56 -12.38
N GLU A 826 -35.51 25.55 -12.26
CA GLU A 826 -34.13 25.73 -11.72
C GLU A 826 -33.14 24.76 -12.40
N PRO A 827 -31.86 25.12 -12.60
CA PRO A 827 -30.89 24.26 -13.28
C PRO A 827 -30.36 23.15 -12.36
N VAL A 828 -30.79 21.91 -12.60
CA VAL A 828 -30.40 20.75 -11.79
C VAL A 828 -28.93 20.38 -12.00
N THR A 829 -28.07 20.66 -11.01
CA THR A 829 -26.75 20.01 -10.89
C THR A 829 -26.94 18.55 -10.50
N GLU A 830 -26.67 17.63 -11.43
CA GLU A 830 -26.86 16.19 -11.23
C GLU A 830 -26.07 15.64 -10.02
N GLY A 831 -26.72 14.78 -9.21
CA GLY A 831 -26.04 13.93 -8.24
C GLY A 831 -25.82 14.45 -6.82
N ARG A 832 -26.45 15.57 -6.40
CA ARG A 832 -26.39 16.07 -5.01
C ARG A 832 -27.79 16.13 -4.38
N LEU A 833 -27.88 15.87 -3.07
CA LEU A 833 -29.16 15.97 -2.36
C LEU A 833 -29.70 17.40 -2.30
N SER A 834 -31.02 17.53 -2.38
CA SER A 834 -31.76 18.76 -2.09
C SER A 834 -31.90 18.99 -0.58
N ARG A 835 -32.16 20.24 -0.16
CA ARG A 835 -32.29 20.60 1.26
C ARG A 835 -33.42 19.86 1.97
N SER A 836 -34.53 19.57 1.29
CA SER A 836 -35.64 18.78 1.84
C SER A 836 -35.26 17.31 2.03
N GLN A 837 -34.52 16.72 1.09
CA GLN A 837 -34.00 15.34 1.23
C GLN A 837 -33.01 15.22 2.39
N VAL A 838 -32.09 16.18 2.54
CA VAL A 838 -31.15 16.23 3.69
C VAL A 838 -31.90 16.28 5.03
N LEU A 839 -32.90 17.15 5.16
CA LEU A 839 -33.70 17.26 6.38
C LEU A 839 -34.52 16.00 6.67
N HIS A 840 -35.10 15.37 5.65
CA HIS A 840 -35.83 14.11 5.79
C HIS A 840 -34.92 12.98 6.28
N LEU A 841 -33.75 12.80 5.64
CA LEU A 841 -32.77 11.79 6.06
C LEU A 841 -32.24 12.06 7.47
N ALA A 842 -32.03 13.32 7.84
CA ALA A 842 -31.65 13.70 9.21
C ALA A 842 -32.73 13.33 10.24
N SER A 843 -34.02 13.52 9.93
CA SER A 843 -35.12 13.11 10.83
C SER A 843 -35.20 11.59 11.05
N VAL A 844 -34.71 10.80 10.09
CA VAL A 844 -34.67 9.32 10.19
C VAL A 844 -33.38 8.82 10.85
N VAL A 845 -32.23 9.48 10.61
CA VAL A 845 -30.93 9.10 11.20
C VAL A 845 -30.84 9.49 12.69
N ARG A 846 -31.42 10.62 13.09
CA ARG A 846 -31.33 11.13 14.47
C ARG A 846 -31.85 10.13 15.53
N PRO A 847 -33.08 9.58 15.46
CA PRO A 847 -33.58 8.64 16.47
C PRO A 847 -32.70 7.38 16.62
N LEU A 848 -32.05 6.95 15.54
CA LEU A 848 -31.16 5.78 15.57
C LEU A 848 -29.81 6.06 16.25
N LEU A 849 -29.31 7.30 16.17
CA LEU A 849 -28.16 7.76 16.95
C LEU A 849 -28.53 7.94 18.43
N GLU A 850 -29.70 8.48 18.73
CA GLU A 850 -30.22 8.57 20.11
C GLU A 850 -30.41 7.17 20.73
N GLN A 851 -30.90 6.18 19.98
CA GLN A 851 -30.94 4.78 20.42
C GLN A 851 -29.53 4.18 20.63
N THR A 852 -28.57 4.53 19.76
CA THR A 852 -27.16 4.11 19.88
C THR A 852 -26.49 4.70 21.13
N ALA A 853 -26.86 5.94 21.50
CA ALA A 853 -26.43 6.62 22.72
C ALA A 853 -26.94 5.92 23.98
N ARG A 854 -28.25 5.64 24.03
CA ARG A 854 -28.89 4.87 25.12
C ARG A 854 -28.30 3.47 25.28
N GLY A 855 -28.03 2.79 24.16
CA GLY A 855 -27.33 1.51 24.12
C GLY A 855 -25.84 1.57 24.48
N GLN A 856 -25.32 2.75 24.87
CA GLN A 856 -23.92 3.03 25.22
C GLN A 856 -22.88 2.49 24.22
N SER A 857 -23.26 2.43 22.95
CA SER A 857 -22.52 1.75 21.89
C SER A 857 -21.74 2.75 21.01
N LEU A 858 -21.18 2.28 19.89
CA LEU A 858 -20.71 3.09 18.77
C LEU A 858 -21.29 2.46 17.50
N THR A 859 -21.39 3.22 16.42
CA THR A 859 -21.99 2.76 15.15
C THR A 859 -21.15 3.21 13.98
N THR A 860 -21.14 2.48 12.86
CA THR A 860 -20.58 2.98 11.60
C THR A 860 -21.68 3.51 10.69
N TRP A 861 -21.32 4.32 9.69
CA TRP A 861 -22.25 4.73 8.64
C TRP A 861 -22.90 3.52 7.92
N SER A 862 -22.13 2.44 7.75
CA SER A 862 -22.60 1.16 7.20
C SER A 862 -23.60 0.44 8.10
N ASP A 863 -23.50 0.59 9.43
CA ASP A 863 -24.47 0.04 10.38
C ASP A 863 -25.77 0.83 10.40
N LEU A 864 -25.69 2.17 10.37
CA LEU A 864 -26.87 3.03 10.22
C LEU A 864 -27.64 2.66 8.95
N ARG A 865 -26.93 2.56 7.80
CA ARG A 865 -27.51 2.16 6.53
C ARG A 865 -28.10 0.75 6.54
N ARG A 866 -27.47 -0.21 7.23
CA ARG A 866 -28.02 -1.57 7.37
C ARG A 866 -29.26 -1.63 8.26
N ARG A 867 -29.33 -0.80 9.31
CA ARG A 867 -30.49 -0.75 10.24
C ARG A 867 -31.69 0.00 9.65
N LEU A 868 -31.47 1.04 8.83
CA LEU A 868 -32.53 1.81 8.17
C LEU A 868 -33.01 1.17 6.84
N GLY A 869 -32.16 0.37 6.21
CA GLY A 869 -32.45 -0.23 4.90
C GLY A 869 -31.90 0.59 3.74
N GLU A 870 -31.50 -0.08 2.65
CA GLU A 870 -30.80 0.55 1.52
C GLU A 870 -31.66 1.51 0.70
N SER A 871 -33.00 1.39 0.80
CA SER A 871 -33.99 2.27 0.18
C SER A 871 -34.21 3.57 0.97
N VAL A 872 -34.05 3.53 2.30
CA VAL A 872 -34.28 4.69 3.19
C VAL A 872 -33.01 5.50 3.36
N LEU A 873 -31.84 4.86 3.46
CA LEU A 873 -30.54 5.53 3.43
C LEU A 873 -29.72 5.04 2.21
N PRO A 874 -29.81 5.73 1.05
CA PRO A 874 -29.02 5.39 -0.14
C PRO A 874 -27.51 5.65 0.07
N ARG A 875 -26.69 5.30 -0.92
CA ARG A 875 -25.24 5.60 -0.89
C ARG A 875 -24.98 7.08 -1.19
N LEU A 876 -25.00 7.91 -0.16
CA LEU A 876 -24.72 9.34 -0.26
C LEU A 876 -23.23 9.64 -0.52
N HIS A 877 -22.97 10.72 -1.27
CA HIS A 877 -21.63 11.33 -1.37
C HIS A 877 -21.14 11.80 0.02
N PRO A 878 -19.84 11.73 0.37
CA PRO A 878 -19.35 12.09 1.71
C PRO A 878 -19.71 13.50 2.19
N ASP A 879 -19.80 14.48 1.29
CA ASP A 879 -20.30 15.82 1.64
C ASP A 879 -21.77 15.76 2.10
N ASP A 880 -22.63 15.02 1.38
CA ASP A 880 -24.06 14.91 1.66
C ASP A 880 -24.31 14.06 2.93
N GLN A 881 -23.39 13.15 3.28
CA GLN A 881 -23.33 12.52 4.61
C GLN A 881 -23.02 13.55 5.71
N GLY A 882 -22.13 14.50 5.43
CA GLY A 882 -21.81 15.63 6.31
C GLY A 882 -23.02 16.52 6.55
N GLU A 883 -23.70 16.95 5.48
CA GLU A 883 -24.93 17.76 5.52
C GLU A 883 -26.04 17.08 6.34
N VAL A 884 -26.25 15.77 6.16
CA VAL A 884 -27.22 15.00 6.97
C VAL A 884 -26.84 14.99 8.45
N LEU A 885 -25.56 14.86 8.80
CA LEU A 885 -25.11 14.89 10.20
C LEU A 885 -25.15 16.29 10.82
N VAL A 886 -24.84 17.34 10.06
CA VAL A 886 -25.06 18.74 10.47
C VAL A 886 -26.55 18.96 10.72
N ALA A 887 -27.43 18.46 9.86
CA ALA A 887 -28.88 18.56 10.05
C ALA A 887 -29.42 17.75 11.25
N VAL A 888 -28.82 16.60 11.57
CA VAL A 888 -29.11 15.83 12.80
C VAL A 888 -28.80 16.64 14.06
N ASP A 889 -27.58 17.19 14.13
CA ASP A 889 -27.04 17.86 15.31
C ASP A 889 -27.34 19.38 15.38
N ARG A 890 -27.95 19.97 14.35
CA ARG A 890 -28.43 21.37 14.35
C ARG A 890 -29.43 21.68 15.47
N GLY A 891 -30.03 20.66 16.09
CA GLY A 891 -30.87 20.77 17.28
C GLY A 891 -30.21 20.27 18.58
N THR A 892 -28.88 20.20 18.66
CA THR A 892 -28.12 19.78 19.86
C THR A 892 -27.57 21.01 20.59
N PRO A 893 -27.85 21.21 21.90
CA PRO A 893 -27.40 22.37 22.69
C PRO A 893 -25.88 22.59 22.67
N ALA A 894 -25.43 23.84 22.82
CA ALA A 894 -24.02 24.23 22.72
C ALA A 894 -23.13 23.56 23.78
N ASP A 895 -23.68 23.31 24.96
CA ASP A 895 -23.04 22.62 26.08
C ASP A 895 -23.10 21.08 25.97
N GLU A 896 -24.01 20.52 25.17
CA GLU A 896 -24.12 19.08 24.95
C GLU A 896 -23.19 18.57 23.82
N PRO A 897 -22.56 17.39 24.00
CA PRO A 897 -21.79 16.74 22.95
C PRO A 897 -22.68 16.27 21.81
N LEU A 898 -22.15 16.29 20.58
CA LEU A 898 -22.89 15.99 19.35
C LEU A 898 -23.22 14.50 19.22
N LEU A 899 -24.42 14.15 18.74
CA LEU A 899 -24.85 12.77 18.48
C LEU A 899 -24.00 12.09 17.40
N SER A 900 -23.52 12.86 16.42
CA SER A 900 -22.55 12.43 15.41
C SER A 900 -21.19 11.96 15.98
N SER A 901 -20.88 12.25 17.25
CA SER A 901 -19.72 11.68 17.94
C SER A 901 -19.75 10.15 18.05
N LEU A 902 -20.94 9.52 18.01
CA LEU A 902 -21.07 8.05 18.08
C LEU A 902 -20.68 7.32 16.80
N ILE A 903 -20.46 8.06 15.71
CA ILE A 903 -20.10 7.50 14.42
C ILE A 903 -18.59 7.29 14.37
N VAL A 904 -18.17 6.09 13.96
CA VAL A 904 -16.77 5.69 13.86
C VAL A 904 -16.44 5.02 12.53
N VAL A 905 -15.14 4.94 12.22
CA VAL A 905 -14.57 4.13 11.14
C VAL A 905 -13.69 3.03 11.74
N GLY A 906 -13.79 1.81 11.21
CA GLY A 906 -12.94 0.68 11.62
C GLY A 906 -13.05 0.34 13.11
N ASP A 907 -11.92 0.05 13.74
CA ASP A 907 -11.82 -0.36 15.15
C ASP A 907 -11.98 0.84 16.13
N SER A 908 -13.14 1.52 16.05
CA SER A 908 -13.51 2.69 16.86
C SER A 908 -12.64 3.94 16.66
N GLU A 909 -12.17 4.22 15.45
CA GLU A 909 -11.56 5.52 15.15
C GLU A 909 -12.61 6.61 14.89
N ILE A 910 -12.32 7.84 15.31
CA ILE A 910 -13.12 9.05 15.04
C ILE A 910 -13.51 9.17 13.56
N HIS A 911 -14.79 9.43 13.27
CA HIS A 911 -15.23 9.58 11.88
C HIS A 911 -14.62 10.84 11.23
N PRO A 912 -14.06 10.78 10.00
CA PRO A 912 -13.41 11.92 9.35
C PRO A 912 -14.30 13.17 9.22
N LEU A 913 -15.62 12.98 9.10
CA LEU A 913 -16.58 14.09 9.03
C LEU A 913 -16.85 14.79 10.37
N TYR A 914 -16.44 14.23 11.53
CA TYR A 914 -16.75 14.81 12.84
C TYR A 914 -16.24 16.25 12.99
N ARG A 915 -15.00 16.54 12.56
CA ARG A 915 -14.46 17.92 12.56
C ARG A 915 -15.29 18.86 11.69
N HIS A 916 -15.79 18.38 10.55
CA HIS A 916 -16.65 19.17 9.66
C HIS A 916 -18.02 19.43 10.29
N VAL A 917 -18.67 18.41 10.86
CA VAL A 917 -19.98 18.58 11.52
C VAL A 917 -19.88 19.54 12.71
N ALA A 918 -18.86 19.40 13.55
CA ALA A 918 -18.65 20.27 14.71
C ALA A 918 -18.30 21.72 14.30
N PHE A 919 -17.45 21.91 13.28
CA PHE A 919 -17.15 23.24 12.74
C PHE A 919 -18.38 23.91 12.11
N SER A 920 -19.20 23.17 11.36
CA SER A 920 -20.45 23.65 10.74
C SER A 920 -21.60 23.85 11.73
N LEU A 921 -21.35 23.70 13.03
CA LEU A 921 -22.25 23.96 14.16
C LEU A 921 -21.60 24.89 15.21
N ASP A 922 -20.63 25.71 14.77
CA ASP A 922 -19.91 26.72 15.55
C ASP A 922 -19.38 26.19 16.90
N ARG A 923 -18.89 24.95 16.94
CA ARG A 923 -18.17 24.40 18.09
C ARG A 923 -16.68 24.75 17.99
N ASP A 924 -16.05 25.01 19.14
CA ASP A 924 -14.59 25.05 19.24
C ASP A 924 -14.01 23.64 18.99
N VAL A 925 -13.21 23.49 17.94
CA VAL A 925 -12.64 22.20 17.52
C VAL A 925 -11.13 22.32 17.33
N SER A 926 -10.35 21.46 18.02
CA SER A 926 -8.89 21.53 17.89
C SER A 926 -8.40 21.15 16.49
N LEU A 927 -7.49 21.97 15.95
CA LEU A 927 -6.79 21.73 14.68
C LEU A 927 -5.80 20.56 14.76
N SER A 928 -5.42 20.13 15.97
CA SER A 928 -4.54 18.99 16.20
C SER A 928 -5.32 17.67 16.13
N ASP A 929 -4.93 16.76 15.24
CA ASP A 929 -5.59 15.45 15.07
C ASP A 929 -5.49 14.56 16.33
N THR A 930 -4.47 14.74 17.18
CA THR A 930 -4.33 14.01 18.46
C THR A 930 -5.14 14.64 19.60
N THR A 931 -5.26 15.98 19.59
CA THR A 931 -6.09 16.70 20.56
C THR A 931 -7.56 16.47 20.27
N LEU A 932 -7.99 16.57 19.00
CA LEU A 932 -9.34 16.25 18.57
C LEU A 932 -9.76 14.83 18.96
N ARG A 933 -8.90 13.83 18.75
CA ARG A 933 -9.16 12.44 19.19
C ARG A 933 -9.36 12.33 20.71
N SER A 934 -8.74 13.21 21.49
CA SER A 934 -8.89 13.26 22.95
C SER A 934 -10.18 13.97 23.38
N GLU A 935 -10.51 15.09 22.73
CA GLU A 935 -11.76 15.85 22.93
C GLU A 935 -12.98 15.01 22.55
N TRP A 936 -12.98 14.40 21.36
CA TRP A 936 -14.01 13.46 20.90
C TRP A 936 -14.20 12.27 21.83
N ALA A 937 -13.11 11.68 22.36
CA ALA A 937 -13.21 10.57 23.31
C ALA A 937 -13.85 11.00 24.65
N VAL A 938 -13.64 12.24 25.08
CA VAL A 938 -14.34 12.83 26.23
C VAL A 938 -15.81 13.07 25.91
N ASP A 939 -16.13 13.61 24.74
CA ASP A 939 -17.52 13.86 24.33
C ASP A 939 -18.34 12.57 24.15
N VAL A 940 -17.76 11.49 23.62
CA VAL A 940 -18.38 10.15 23.60
C VAL A 940 -18.70 9.66 25.02
N LEU A 941 -17.81 9.91 26.00
CA LEU A 941 -18.06 9.55 27.40
C LEU A 941 -19.13 10.45 28.06
N ARG A 942 -19.12 11.76 27.76
CA ARG A 942 -20.15 12.72 28.22
C ARG A 942 -21.54 12.35 27.66
N LEU A 943 -21.62 12.05 26.36
CA LEU A 943 -22.85 11.65 25.69
C LEU A 943 -23.39 10.34 26.27
N ARG A 944 -22.53 9.33 26.48
CA ARG A 944 -22.90 8.07 27.14
C ARG A 944 -23.37 8.25 28.59
N ALA A 945 -22.93 9.30 29.29
CA ALA A 945 -23.41 9.63 30.63
C ALA A 945 -24.77 10.34 30.60
N LEU A 946 -24.95 11.32 29.71
CA LEU A 946 -26.21 12.04 29.49
C LEU A 946 -27.34 11.09 29.07
N TRP A 947 -27.08 10.24 28.07
CA TRP A 947 -28.05 9.30 27.51
C TRP A 947 -28.14 7.97 28.29
N LYS A 948 -27.53 7.88 29.48
CA LYS A 948 -27.79 6.79 30.44
C LYS A 948 -29.12 6.98 31.20
N HIS A 949 -29.62 8.21 31.21
CA HIS A 949 -30.77 8.65 32.01
C HIS A 949 -31.82 9.42 31.18
N ARG A 950 -31.80 9.25 29.85
CA ARG A 950 -32.72 9.80 28.84
C ARG A 950 -33.19 8.70 27.89
#